data_AF-G8BX64-F1
#
_entry.id   AF-G8BX64-F1
#
_cell.length_a   1.000
_cell.length_b   1.000
_cell.length_c   1.000
_cell.angle_alpha   90.00
_cell.angle_beta   90.00
_cell.angle_gamma   90.00
#
_symmetry.space_group_name_H-M   'P 1'
#
loop_
_entity.id
_entity.type
_entity.pdbx_description
1 polymer ?
#
loop_
_entity_poly.entity_id
_entity_poly.type
_entity_poly.pdbx_seq_one_letter_code
_entity_poly.pdbx_strand_id
1 'polypeptide(L)'
;MLRRSLKLQLCPVKYLSGVSVLESDARSKVRSLVANEGIKKFLKPNSQSTKDLANIIETTENIKEINAVKNILMRKFKNCYSPLSINIISESKNKLFMKLMLLRSVGKTFDSVLLELAREIINDQALPITVKKEKLYELIEFLAEAHPVYMKKNGWILPSIMHEWFWENIQRNESFQHYHFLIEHKVQLSSCKYIIYFCRRLLLGSEAERNLASFKLFLGDPLQEKKYLTLFKKSYSMETIIMIINNNIKSKDLRYIDKYFSILLKKTESISSGNQEEDIGRMLYADISFIKFSNCLLYYLAATKNVSIFIETFLLNIERINKLRSTDFSSYNGDTEKFNKTLSRESQKAISMLLKIIQENGLQEEMFGVLSFLPDKSYVQNLRFTKHLIGRLLKAIAQFNDSKLLLNYIISSYRSKKTAMIVNKLGLWGHILYNDTKLIEHTTLMNDIKKFERNIVPKTLSLPSVPGPHVLNLLYLVVLTINSKVLKKEEFQNLIIDLYEKYKETMFSLIKGKTYWRSNTSVLGIFLHQIRYVLKDPKLAYNILMDFYGCGLGKKMSHKGTSSVFSLVVYNNHTINMLEINKVLDIMEALKVPLDLKFCIDMVLRNLKKGDTEVAHDWYKKILGARFQIKHMKLIQHIVANNWEFPEDFDMNLLQLLNQEISNNTEEMLFDENDHTIDYNNFKPTILASMHKLFKKDIKTLNS
;
A
#
# COMPACT_ATOMS: atom_id res chain seq x y z
N MET A 1 22.26 1.69 27.72
CA MET A 1 23.28 2.30 26.82
C MET A 1 22.68 2.98 25.58
N LEU A 2 21.54 2.52 25.03
CA LEU A 2 20.80 3.17 23.92
C LEU A 2 20.31 4.63 24.15
N ARG A 3 20.29 5.13 25.39
CA ARG A 3 19.95 6.53 25.70
C ARG A 3 21.12 7.52 25.51
N ARG A 4 22.37 7.04 25.45
CA ARG A 4 23.55 7.91 25.21
C ARG A 4 23.87 8.05 23.72
N SER A 5 23.56 7.06 22.88
CA SER A 5 23.80 7.12 21.43
C SER A 5 22.77 7.98 20.67
N LEU A 6 21.52 8.09 21.16
CA LEU A 6 20.52 8.99 20.55
C LEU A 6 20.73 10.48 20.88
N LYS A 7 21.54 10.81 21.89
CA LYS A 7 21.96 12.20 22.16
C LYS A 7 23.09 12.69 21.22
N LEU A 8 23.74 11.78 20.49
CA LEU A 8 24.94 12.07 19.69
C LEU A 8 24.67 12.18 18.17
N GLN A 9 23.41 12.07 17.72
CA GLN A 9 23.02 12.35 16.33
C GLN A 9 21.94 13.45 16.19
N LEU A 10 21.57 14.09 17.30
CA LEU A 10 20.85 15.35 17.27
C LEU A 10 21.91 16.43 17.05
N CYS A 11 22.16 16.83 15.79
CA CYS A 11 22.75 18.15 15.57
C CYS A 11 21.78 19.16 16.19
N PRO A 12 22.16 19.90 17.26
CA PRO A 12 21.44 21.12 17.54
C PRO A 12 21.64 21.99 16.31
N VAL A 13 20.57 22.30 15.59
CA VAL A 13 20.59 23.49 14.75
C VAL A 13 21.01 24.59 15.71
N LYS A 14 22.23 25.10 15.52
CA LYS A 14 22.77 26.20 16.31
C LYS A 14 21.76 27.32 16.17
N TYR A 15 20.97 27.52 17.21
CA TYR A 15 20.23 28.74 17.40
C TYR A 15 21.26 29.87 17.26
N LEU A 16 21.01 30.80 16.35
CA LEU A 16 21.49 32.17 16.53
C LEU A 16 20.74 32.75 17.73
N SER A 17 20.97 32.19 18.92
CA SER A 17 20.83 32.94 20.17
C SER A 17 22.10 33.76 20.30
N GLY A 18 22.22 34.78 19.44
CA GLY A 18 23.05 35.92 19.72
C GLY A 18 22.46 36.60 20.94
N VAL A 19 23.02 36.30 22.10
CA VAL A 19 22.73 36.99 23.35
C VAL A 19 23.07 38.46 23.15
N SER A 20 22.05 39.30 23.01
CA SER A 20 22.09 40.67 23.51
C SER A 20 20.98 40.82 24.54
N VAL A 21 21.36 40.66 25.81
CA VAL A 21 20.56 41.08 26.96
C VAL A 21 20.47 42.61 26.91
N LEU A 22 19.44 43.10 26.23
CA LEU A 22 18.82 44.38 26.51
C LEU A 22 17.32 44.08 26.58
N GLU A 23 16.84 43.70 27.76
CA GLU A 23 15.41 43.63 28.07
C GLU A 23 14.81 45.04 27.96
N SER A 24 14.49 45.41 26.73
CA SER A 24 13.62 46.52 26.40
C SER A 24 12.21 45.93 26.40
N ASP A 25 11.51 45.99 27.54
CA ASP A 25 10.14 45.49 27.68
C ASP A 25 9.20 46.27 26.72
N ALA A 26 8.96 45.74 25.53
CA ALA A 26 8.13 46.37 24.48
C ALA A 26 6.73 46.68 25.01
N ARG A 27 6.26 45.89 25.99
CA ARG A 27 5.01 46.07 26.70
C ARG A 27 4.97 47.35 27.53
N SER A 28 6.08 47.70 28.19
CA SER A 28 6.22 48.93 28.98
C SER A 28 6.24 50.16 28.07
N LYS A 29 7.01 50.10 26.97
CA LYS A 29 7.12 51.17 25.95
C LYS A 29 5.80 51.46 25.25
N VAL A 30 5.04 50.42 24.87
CA VAL A 30 3.70 50.61 24.26
C VAL A 30 2.72 51.16 25.30
N ARG A 31 2.80 50.73 26.57
CA ARG A 31 1.92 51.28 27.62
C ARG A 31 2.21 52.76 27.88
N SER A 32 3.47 53.19 27.92
CA SER A 32 3.81 54.59 28.10
C SER A 32 3.40 55.44 26.89
N LEU A 33 3.62 54.96 25.66
CA LEU A 33 3.19 55.66 24.44
C LEU A 33 1.67 55.81 24.37
N VAL A 34 0.92 54.72 24.62
CA VAL A 34 -0.56 54.74 24.59
C VAL A 34 -1.15 55.53 25.77
N ALA A 35 -0.43 55.67 26.88
CA ALA A 35 -0.86 56.50 28.02
C ALA A 35 -0.60 58.00 27.80
N ASN A 36 0.50 58.35 27.13
CA ASN A 36 0.93 59.74 26.92
C ASN A 36 0.26 60.40 25.71
N GLU A 37 -0.28 59.61 24.77
CA GLU A 37 -0.87 60.13 23.54
C GLU A 37 -2.37 59.78 23.40
N GLY A 38 -3.19 60.79 23.05
CA GLY A 38 -4.63 60.59 22.87
C GLY A 38 -4.97 59.74 21.63
N ILE A 39 -6.05 58.95 21.74
CA ILE A 39 -6.54 58.01 20.69
C ILE A 39 -6.61 58.64 19.29
N LYS A 40 -6.99 59.92 19.20
CA LYS A 40 -7.11 60.66 17.93
C LYS A 40 -5.77 60.83 17.18
N LYS A 41 -4.60 60.81 17.86
CA LYS A 41 -3.28 60.93 17.21
C LYS A 41 -2.88 59.63 16.48
N PHE A 42 -3.24 58.48 17.02
CA PHE A 42 -2.98 57.17 16.40
C PHE A 42 -3.92 56.86 15.21
N LEU A 43 -5.07 57.52 15.14
CA LEU A 43 -6.04 57.32 14.06
C LEU A 43 -5.79 58.21 12.84
N LYS A 44 -4.92 59.23 12.95
CA LYS A 44 -4.51 60.04 11.80
C LYS A 44 -3.57 59.22 10.90
N PRO A 45 -3.78 59.20 9.57
CA PRO A 45 -2.84 58.58 8.64
C PRO A 45 -1.46 59.25 8.74
N ASN A 46 -0.37 58.47 8.62
CA ASN A 46 1.03 58.90 8.71
C ASN A 46 1.47 59.55 10.03
N SER A 47 0.78 59.32 11.15
CA SER A 47 1.20 59.91 12.43
C SER A 47 2.49 59.28 12.96
N GLN A 48 3.37 60.11 13.55
CA GLN A 48 4.63 59.66 14.14
C GLN A 48 4.41 58.57 15.20
N SER A 49 3.39 58.74 16.02
CA SER A 49 2.90 57.76 17.00
C SER A 49 2.60 56.38 16.42
N THR A 50 2.06 56.32 15.19
CA THR A 50 1.75 55.06 14.50
C THR A 50 3.01 54.43 13.91
N LYS A 51 3.94 55.23 13.40
CA LYS A 51 5.26 54.77 12.94
C LYS A 51 6.09 54.21 14.10
N ASP A 52 6.06 54.86 15.25
CA ASP A 52 6.76 54.42 16.46
C ASP A 52 6.17 53.09 16.96
N LEU A 53 4.84 52.93 16.93
CA LEU A 53 4.18 51.64 17.23
C LEU A 53 4.55 50.54 16.23
N ALA A 54 4.57 50.84 14.93
CA ALA A 54 4.97 49.88 13.90
C ALA A 54 6.44 49.44 14.10
N ASN A 55 7.34 50.39 14.32
CA ASN A 55 8.76 50.12 14.59
C ASN A 55 8.97 49.29 15.87
N ILE A 56 8.24 49.57 16.94
CA ILE A 56 8.33 48.77 18.18
C ILE A 56 7.89 47.32 17.92
N ILE A 57 6.80 47.12 17.18
CA ILE A 57 6.32 45.77 16.86
C ILE A 57 7.30 45.05 15.92
N GLU A 58 7.88 45.74 14.93
CA GLU A 58 8.86 45.15 14.00
C GLU A 58 10.20 44.80 14.65
N THR A 59 10.62 45.57 15.66
CA THR A 59 11.90 45.35 16.37
C THR A 59 11.77 44.36 17.53
N THR A 60 10.56 43.94 17.89
CA THR A 60 10.34 42.95 18.95
C THR A 60 10.50 41.54 18.37
N GLU A 61 11.53 40.81 18.79
CA GLU A 61 11.75 39.41 18.38
C GLU A 61 10.86 38.41 19.16
N ASN A 62 10.42 38.77 20.37
CA ASN A 62 9.64 37.89 21.23
C ASN A 62 8.13 37.90 20.89
N ILE A 63 7.63 36.81 20.31
CA ILE A 63 6.23 36.66 19.87
C ILE A 63 5.23 36.80 21.04
N LYS A 64 5.60 36.40 22.26
CA LYS A 64 4.75 36.55 23.45
C LYS A 64 4.53 38.01 23.83
N GLU A 65 5.55 38.84 23.65
CA GLU A 65 5.46 40.28 23.88
C GLU A 65 4.60 40.95 22.83
N ILE A 66 4.72 40.55 21.55
CA ILE A 66 3.88 41.09 20.48
C ILE A 66 2.40 40.75 20.73
N ASN A 67 2.09 39.54 21.16
CA ASN A 67 0.73 39.16 21.57
C ASN A 67 0.23 40.00 22.75
N ALA A 68 1.10 40.30 23.71
CA ALA A 68 0.75 41.14 24.84
C ALA A 68 0.46 42.59 24.41
N VAL A 69 1.26 43.15 23.49
CA VAL A 69 1.06 44.45 22.85
C VAL A 69 -0.26 44.47 22.08
N LYS A 70 -0.53 43.48 21.23
CA LYS A 70 -1.79 43.31 20.51
C LYS A 70 -3.00 43.33 21.45
N ASN A 71 -2.93 42.56 22.55
CA ASN A 71 -4.01 42.53 23.54
C ASN A 71 -4.22 43.88 24.24
N ILE A 72 -3.15 44.64 24.50
CA ILE A 72 -3.24 45.99 25.05
C ILE A 72 -3.93 46.92 24.05
N LEU A 73 -3.52 46.91 22.79
CA LEU A 73 -4.11 47.72 21.72
C LEU A 73 -5.59 47.37 21.52
N MET A 74 -5.95 46.08 21.51
CA MET A 74 -7.34 45.63 21.39
C MET A 74 -8.21 46.12 22.55
N ARG A 75 -7.69 46.06 23.80
CA ARG A 75 -8.43 46.50 25.00
C ARG A 75 -8.60 48.02 25.06
N LYS A 76 -7.56 48.78 24.69
CA LYS A 76 -7.56 50.25 24.77
C LYS A 76 -8.36 50.90 23.64
N PHE A 77 -8.22 50.41 22.41
CA PHE A 77 -8.84 51.04 21.24
C PHE A 77 -10.22 50.46 20.88
N LYS A 78 -10.63 49.30 21.44
CA LYS A 78 -11.95 48.66 21.26
C LYS A 78 -12.48 48.78 19.81
N ASN A 79 -13.45 49.66 19.55
CA ASN A 79 -14.07 49.83 18.23
C ASN A 79 -13.14 50.47 17.19
N CYS A 80 -12.17 51.28 17.64
CA CYS A 80 -11.18 51.96 16.81
C CYS A 80 -9.93 51.12 16.51
N TYR A 81 -9.86 49.88 17.01
CA TYR A 81 -8.72 48.99 16.75
C TYR A 81 -8.57 48.62 15.27
N SER A 82 -9.67 48.42 14.54
CA SER A 82 -9.60 48.05 13.12
C SER A 82 -8.97 49.19 12.28
N PRO A 83 -9.44 50.44 12.38
CA PRO A 83 -8.76 51.59 11.76
C PRO A 83 -7.29 51.73 12.18
N LEU A 84 -6.98 51.58 13.48
CA LEU A 84 -5.60 51.62 13.98
C LEU A 84 -4.72 50.55 13.33
N SER A 85 -5.20 49.31 13.25
CA SER A 85 -4.44 48.21 12.68
C SER A 85 -4.11 48.45 11.20
N ILE A 86 -5.03 49.08 10.44
CA ILE A 86 -4.80 49.44 9.04
C ILE A 86 -3.65 50.47 8.94
N ASN A 87 -3.65 51.49 9.80
CA ASN A 87 -2.60 52.50 9.82
C ASN A 87 -1.24 51.90 10.24
N ILE A 88 -1.20 51.00 11.23
CA ILE A 88 0.04 50.32 11.63
C ILE A 88 0.57 49.44 10.48
N ILE A 89 -0.33 48.74 9.76
CA ILE A 89 0.04 47.91 8.61
C ILE A 89 0.58 48.78 7.47
N SER A 90 0.03 49.96 7.20
CA SER A 90 0.48 50.81 6.09
C SER A 90 1.90 51.35 6.30
N GLU A 91 2.29 51.59 7.55
CA GLU A 91 3.62 52.09 7.94
C GLU A 91 4.67 50.98 8.09
N SER A 92 4.26 49.71 8.09
CA SER A 92 5.16 48.57 8.26
C SER A 92 5.95 48.27 6.98
N LYS A 93 7.22 47.90 7.14
CA LYS A 93 8.09 47.38 6.07
C LYS A 93 7.63 46.00 5.60
N ASN A 94 7.12 45.16 6.51
CA ASN A 94 6.57 43.84 6.20
C ASN A 94 5.05 43.82 6.42
N LYS A 95 4.33 44.45 5.49
CA LYS A 95 2.87 44.68 5.59
C LYS A 95 2.07 43.40 5.79
N LEU A 96 2.42 42.33 5.08
CA LEU A 96 1.69 41.07 5.16
C LEU A 96 1.92 40.36 6.50
N PHE A 97 3.15 40.37 7.02
CA PHE A 97 3.44 39.79 8.34
C PHE A 97 2.74 40.58 9.44
N MET A 98 2.86 41.92 9.42
CA MET A 98 2.17 42.81 10.36
C MET A 98 0.65 42.63 10.33
N LYS A 99 0.08 42.42 9.14
CA LYS A 99 -1.35 42.11 8.97
C LYS A 99 -1.71 40.79 9.66
N LEU A 100 -0.91 39.74 9.47
CA LEU A 100 -1.12 38.45 10.15
C LEU A 100 -1.07 38.60 11.69
N MET A 101 -0.09 39.35 12.20
CA MET A 101 0.09 39.62 13.64
C MET A 101 -1.14 40.29 14.26
N LEU A 102 -1.67 41.33 13.61
CA LEU A 102 -2.69 42.21 14.20
C LEU A 102 -4.12 41.70 14.03
N LEU A 103 -4.36 40.65 13.22
CA LEU A 103 -5.69 40.08 13.03
C LEU A 103 -6.30 39.58 14.36
N ARG A 104 -7.56 39.96 14.62
CA ARG A 104 -8.24 39.66 15.89
C ARG A 104 -8.49 38.17 16.12
N SER A 105 -8.79 37.43 15.07
CA SER A 105 -9.19 36.03 15.14
C SER A 105 -8.66 35.24 13.94
N VAL A 106 -8.52 33.93 14.15
CA VAL A 106 -8.22 32.98 13.08
C VAL A 106 -9.52 32.69 12.32
N GLY A 107 -9.48 32.80 10.99
CA GLY A 107 -10.60 32.62 10.08
C GLY A 107 -10.20 32.86 8.63
N LYS A 108 -11.16 33.00 7.71
CA LYS A 108 -10.89 33.07 6.26
C LYS A 108 -9.88 34.16 5.86
N THR A 109 -9.94 35.32 6.51
CA THR A 109 -9.00 36.44 6.26
C THR A 109 -7.59 36.16 6.79
N PHE A 110 -7.48 35.40 7.87
CA PHE A 110 -6.19 34.93 8.38
C PHE A 110 -5.58 33.91 7.41
N ASP A 111 -6.38 32.95 6.95
CA ASP A 111 -5.95 31.91 6.02
C ASP A 111 -5.50 32.51 4.67
N SER A 112 -6.18 33.55 4.18
CA SER A 112 -5.80 34.24 2.95
C SER A 112 -4.46 34.98 3.10
N VAL A 113 -4.25 35.69 4.22
CA VAL A 113 -2.99 36.40 4.49
C VAL A 113 -1.83 35.41 4.69
N LEU A 114 -2.08 34.29 5.38
CA LEU A 114 -1.09 33.22 5.54
C LEU A 114 -0.68 32.62 4.19
N LEU A 115 -1.65 32.40 3.29
CA LEU A 115 -1.39 31.92 1.93
C LEU A 115 -0.58 32.94 1.10
N GLU A 116 -0.90 34.23 1.21
CA GLU A 116 -0.16 35.32 0.54
C GLU A 116 1.29 35.37 1.03
N LEU A 117 1.51 35.34 2.35
CA LEU A 117 2.85 35.29 2.95
C LEU A 117 3.66 34.07 2.51
N ALA A 118 3.04 32.90 2.52
CA ALA A 118 3.69 31.68 2.06
C ALA A 118 4.11 31.79 0.59
N ARG A 119 3.25 32.38 -0.27
CA ARG A 119 3.55 32.61 -1.69
C ARG A 119 4.69 33.61 -1.87
N GLU A 120 4.72 34.69 -1.10
CA GLU A 120 5.80 35.68 -1.15
C GLU A 120 7.15 35.01 -0.84
N ILE A 121 7.24 34.25 0.26
CA ILE A 121 8.47 33.53 0.62
C ILE A 121 8.88 32.50 -0.44
N ILE A 122 7.92 31.71 -0.95
CA ILE A 122 8.20 30.62 -1.88
C ILE A 122 8.61 31.14 -3.26
N ASN A 123 7.93 32.18 -3.77
CA ASN A 123 8.13 32.70 -5.12
C ASN A 123 9.24 33.74 -5.23
N ASP A 124 9.77 34.25 -4.11
CA ASP A 124 10.89 35.19 -4.12
C ASP A 124 12.15 34.50 -4.70
N GLN A 125 12.54 34.88 -5.92
CA GLN A 125 13.69 34.30 -6.60
C GLN A 125 15.04 34.72 -5.99
N ALA A 126 15.07 35.81 -5.22
CA ALA A 126 16.29 36.30 -4.60
C ALA A 126 16.71 35.46 -3.36
N LEU A 127 15.77 34.72 -2.76
CA LEU A 127 16.03 33.94 -1.56
C LEU A 127 16.56 32.53 -1.89
N PRO A 128 17.72 32.12 -1.32
CA PRO A 128 18.18 30.73 -1.36
C PRO A 128 17.18 29.76 -0.70
N ILE A 129 17.21 28.49 -1.10
CA ILE A 129 16.33 27.43 -0.57
C ILE A 129 16.46 27.31 0.96
N THR A 130 17.67 27.43 1.51
CA THR A 130 17.91 27.37 2.96
C THR A 130 17.19 28.49 3.71
N VAL A 131 17.30 29.72 3.22
CA VAL A 131 16.63 30.89 3.82
C VAL A 131 15.10 30.79 3.69
N LYS A 132 14.60 30.26 2.56
CA LYS A 132 13.16 29.98 2.41
C LYS A 132 12.68 28.95 3.43
N LYS A 133 13.45 27.88 3.65
CA LYS A 133 13.15 26.84 4.64
C LYS A 133 13.07 27.42 6.05
N GLU A 134 14.05 28.25 6.43
CA GLU A 134 14.09 28.95 7.72
C GLU A 134 12.86 29.84 7.91
N LYS A 135 12.58 30.76 6.97
CA LYS A 135 11.41 31.65 7.03
C LYS A 135 10.08 30.89 7.13
N LEU A 136 9.94 29.76 6.43
CA LEU A 136 8.73 28.94 6.52
C LEU A 136 8.61 28.21 7.86
N TYR A 137 9.71 27.81 8.49
CA TYR A 137 9.68 27.25 9.84
C TYR A 137 9.38 28.31 10.90
N GLU A 138 10.01 29.47 10.82
CA GLU A 138 9.71 30.64 11.67
C GLU A 138 8.23 31.02 11.58
N LEU A 139 7.65 31.00 10.38
CA LEU A 139 6.22 31.26 10.19
C LEU A 139 5.36 30.21 10.92
N ILE A 140 5.74 28.93 10.91
CA ILE A 140 5.00 27.86 11.61
C ILE A 140 5.12 28.00 13.13
N GLU A 141 6.32 28.31 13.63
CA GLU A 141 6.57 28.59 15.04
C GLU A 141 5.74 29.79 15.51
N PHE A 142 5.76 30.87 14.72
CA PHE A 142 4.94 32.04 14.94
C PHE A 142 3.46 31.68 15.09
N LEU A 143 2.90 30.88 14.18
CA LEU A 143 1.51 30.44 14.27
C LEU A 143 1.23 29.70 15.59
N ALA A 144 2.12 28.78 15.99
CA ALA A 144 1.99 28.03 17.24
C ALA A 144 1.92 28.93 18.48
N GLU A 145 2.72 30.00 18.52
CA GLU A 145 2.82 30.92 19.65
C GLU A 145 1.77 32.05 19.63
N ALA A 146 1.37 32.51 18.44
CA ALA A 146 0.42 33.60 18.24
C ALA A 146 -1.01 33.24 18.70
N HIS A 147 -1.44 32.00 18.43
CA HIS A 147 -2.81 31.56 18.74
C HIS A 147 -2.83 30.20 19.47
N PRO A 148 -2.30 30.13 20.70
CA PRO A 148 -2.14 28.87 21.43
C PRO A 148 -3.49 28.23 21.80
N VAL A 149 -4.54 29.05 22.01
CA VAL A 149 -5.90 28.57 22.31
C VAL A 149 -6.51 27.87 21.09
N TYR A 150 -6.39 28.48 19.91
CA TYR A 150 -6.85 27.89 18.64
C TYR A 150 -6.09 26.60 18.34
N MET A 151 -4.75 26.65 18.42
CA MET A 151 -3.86 25.51 18.22
C MET A 151 -4.19 24.35 19.16
N LYS A 152 -4.44 24.61 20.45
CA LYS A 152 -4.80 23.56 21.43
C LYS A 152 -6.13 22.89 21.09
N LYS A 153 -7.10 23.64 20.54
CA LYS A 153 -8.42 23.12 20.18
C LYS A 153 -8.38 22.33 18.87
N ASN A 154 -7.81 22.91 17.80
CA ASN A 154 -8.02 22.46 16.42
C ASN A 154 -6.77 21.87 15.74
N GLY A 155 -5.56 22.24 16.17
CA GLY A 155 -4.33 22.05 15.37
C GLY A 155 -4.23 23.07 14.22
N TRP A 156 -3.08 23.14 13.56
CA TRP A 156 -2.83 24.07 12.45
C TRP A 156 -2.96 23.41 11.09
N ILE A 157 -3.75 24.01 10.19
CA ILE A 157 -3.80 23.62 8.78
C ILE A 157 -2.93 24.62 8.01
N LEU A 158 -1.78 24.16 7.52
CA LEU A 158 -0.94 24.99 6.66
C LEU A 158 -1.47 25.02 5.22
N PRO A 159 -1.25 26.12 4.48
CA PRO A 159 -1.48 26.17 3.04
C PRO A 159 -0.83 25.00 2.30
N SER A 160 -1.54 24.42 1.33
CA SER A 160 -1.05 23.26 0.57
C SER A 160 0.26 23.53 -0.16
N ILE A 161 0.49 24.78 -0.61
CA ILE A 161 1.71 25.22 -1.29
C ILE A 161 2.95 25.11 -0.40
N MET A 162 2.82 25.29 0.92
CA MET A 162 3.94 25.10 1.84
C MET A 162 4.34 23.62 1.90
N HIS A 163 3.36 22.73 2.02
CA HIS A 163 3.62 21.29 2.04
C HIS A 163 4.18 20.77 0.70
N GLU A 164 3.72 21.33 -0.42
CA GLU A 164 4.26 21.06 -1.76
C GLU A 164 5.72 21.46 -1.84
N TRP A 165 6.03 22.71 -1.48
CA TRP A 165 7.38 23.23 -1.49
C TRP A 165 8.32 22.43 -0.58
N PHE A 166 7.87 22.08 0.63
CA PHE A 166 8.65 21.20 1.52
C PHE A 166 8.88 19.82 0.90
N TRP A 167 7.90 19.22 0.24
CA TRP A 167 8.07 17.92 -0.40
C TRP A 167 9.14 17.92 -1.52
N GLU A 168 9.21 19.01 -2.26
CA GLU A 168 10.16 19.20 -3.36
C GLU A 168 11.57 19.55 -2.87
N ASN A 169 11.69 20.28 -1.75
CA ASN A 169 12.97 20.86 -1.31
C ASN A 169 13.58 20.18 -0.08
N ILE A 170 12.81 19.41 0.69
CA ILE A 170 13.34 18.63 1.82
C ILE A 170 13.85 17.28 1.35
N GLN A 171 15.14 17.08 1.53
CA GLN A 171 15.82 15.84 1.18
C GLN A 171 15.28 14.66 2.01
N ARG A 172 15.48 13.44 1.50
CA ARG A 172 14.95 12.22 2.14
C ARG A 172 15.53 12.00 3.55
N ASN A 173 16.81 12.26 3.75
CA ASN A 173 17.50 12.18 5.04
C ASN A 173 16.96 13.16 6.09
N GLU A 174 16.44 14.33 5.67
CA GLU A 174 15.86 15.33 6.57
C GLU A 174 14.37 15.07 6.90
N SER A 175 13.74 14.09 6.26
CA SER A 175 12.30 13.84 6.37
C SER A 175 11.87 13.51 7.81
N PHE A 176 12.71 12.84 8.59
CA PHE A 176 12.45 12.56 10.00
C PHE A 176 12.36 13.86 10.82
N GLN A 177 13.38 14.72 10.73
CA GLN A 177 13.44 15.97 11.49
C GLN A 177 12.31 16.92 11.12
N HIS A 178 12.03 17.07 9.82
CA HIS A 178 10.92 17.88 9.35
C HIS A 178 9.58 17.40 9.90
N TYR A 179 9.32 16.09 9.84
CA TYR A 179 8.05 15.55 10.29
C TYR A 179 7.89 15.63 11.81
N HIS A 180 8.98 15.46 12.56
CA HIS A 180 9.01 15.69 14.00
C HIS A 180 8.68 17.14 14.34
N PHE A 181 9.30 18.10 13.66
CA PHE A 181 9.01 19.53 13.81
C PHE A 181 7.52 19.83 13.60
N LEU A 182 6.90 19.28 12.56
CA LEU A 182 5.47 19.47 12.32
C LEU A 182 4.58 18.89 13.44
N ILE A 183 4.98 17.77 14.04
CA ILE A 183 4.28 17.15 15.18
C ILE A 183 4.36 18.07 16.41
N GLU A 184 5.55 18.56 16.74
CA GLU A 184 5.78 19.45 17.89
C GLU A 184 4.95 20.74 17.79
N HIS A 185 4.84 21.27 16.58
CA HIS A 185 4.05 22.47 16.27
C HIS A 185 2.57 22.17 15.97
N LYS A 186 2.09 20.96 16.30
CA LYS A 186 0.69 20.49 16.18
C LYS A 186 0.05 20.81 14.82
N VAL A 187 0.84 20.67 13.76
CA VAL A 187 0.34 20.76 12.39
C VAL A 187 -0.57 19.57 12.11
N GLN A 188 -1.61 19.78 11.31
CA GLN A 188 -2.51 18.74 10.85
C GLN A 188 -1.84 17.92 9.74
N LEU A 189 -1.38 16.72 10.08
CA LEU A 189 -0.58 15.81 9.25
C LEU A 189 -1.41 15.04 8.20
N SER A 190 -2.59 15.55 7.84
CA SER A 190 -3.48 15.02 6.80
C SER A 190 -4.19 16.13 6.03
N SER A 191 -3.69 17.36 6.10
CA SER A 191 -4.27 18.54 5.45
C SER A 191 -4.27 18.44 3.92
N CYS A 192 -3.25 17.81 3.31
CA CYS A 192 -3.11 17.72 1.86
C CYS A 192 -2.36 16.45 1.41
N LYS A 193 -2.28 16.23 0.09
CA LYS A 193 -1.59 15.06 -0.51
C LYS A 193 -0.10 15.00 -0.19
N TYR A 194 0.59 16.15 -0.10
CA TYR A 194 2.05 16.20 0.10
C TYR A 194 2.47 15.79 1.51
N ILE A 195 1.74 16.20 2.54
CA ILE A 195 2.00 15.73 3.92
C ILE A 195 1.67 14.23 4.07
N ILE A 196 0.69 13.72 3.32
CA ILE A 196 0.41 12.28 3.23
C ILE A 196 1.58 11.54 2.54
N TYR A 197 2.24 12.14 1.56
CA TYR A 197 3.43 11.55 0.94
C TYR A 197 4.60 11.47 1.91
N PHE A 198 4.85 12.50 2.73
CA PHE A 198 5.81 12.42 3.84
C PHE A 198 5.48 11.29 4.81
N CYS A 199 4.22 11.20 5.26
CA CYS A 199 3.78 10.12 6.14
C CYS A 199 4.04 8.73 5.52
N ARG A 200 3.70 8.53 4.24
CA ARG A 200 3.96 7.27 3.52
C ARG A 200 5.44 6.97 3.38
N ARG A 201 6.27 7.98 3.08
CA ARG A 201 7.73 7.84 2.98
C ARG A 201 8.30 7.34 4.30
N LEU A 202 7.89 7.91 5.43
CA LEU A 202 8.34 7.51 6.77
C LEU A 202 7.80 6.13 7.19
N LEU A 203 6.55 5.80 6.87
CA LEU A 203 5.97 4.47 7.12
C LEU A 203 6.66 3.33 6.33
N LEU A 204 7.37 3.66 5.26
CA LEU A 204 8.19 2.74 4.47
C LEU A 204 9.70 2.83 4.80
N GLY A 205 10.07 3.71 5.74
CA GLY A 205 11.44 3.95 6.15
C GLY A 205 11.93 2.99 7.24
N SER A 206 12.96 3.44 7.95
CA SER A 206 13.52 2.79 9.13
C SER A 206 12.49 2.61 10.25
N GLU A 207 12.80 1.78 11.26
CA GLU A 207 11.93 1.62 12.43
C GLU A 207 11.69 2.96 13.16
N ALA A 208 12.73 3.79 13.31
CA ALA A 208 12.60 5.10 13.92
C ALA A 208 11.61 6.01 13.15
N GLU A 209 11.72 6.05 11.82
CA GLU A 209 10.80 6.81 10.97
C GLU A 209 9.36 6.27 11.05
N ARG A 210 9.18 4.95 11.06
CA ARG A 210 7.87 4.32 11.27
C ARG A 210 7.28 4.68 12.63
N ASN A 211 8.10 4.63 13.68
CA ASN A 211 7.69 4.96 15.04
C ASN A 211 7.34 6.45 15.18
N LEU A 212 8.02 7.34 14.44
CA LEU A 212 7.67 8.76 14.37
C LEU A 212 6.31 8.96 13.68
N ALA A 213 6.13 8.41 12.48
CA ALA A 213 4.90 8.58 11.70
C ALA A 213 3.67 7.94 12.36
N SER A 214 3.87 6.93 13.21
CA SER A 214 2.82 6.29 14.01
C SER A 214 2.71 6.84 15.44
N PHE A 215 3.51 7.86 15.79
CA PHE A 215 3.62 8.45 17.13
C PHE A 215 4.11 7.51 18.24
N LYS A 216 4.50 6.27 17.92
CA LYS A 216 5.01 5.29 18.90
C LYS A 216 6.19 5.81 19.71
N LEU A 217 7.04 6.67 19.12
CA LEU A 217 8.14 7.33 19.83
C LEU A 217 7.68 8.06 21.11
N PHE A 218 6.46 8.59 21.11
CA PHE A 218 5.92 9.38 22.23
C PHE A 218 5.02 8.56 23.16
N LEU A 219 4.63 7.35 22.76
CA LEU A 219 3.71 6.49 23.53
C LEU A 219 4.44 5.56 24.52
N GLY A 220 5.77 5.57 24.52
CA GLY A 220 6.58 4.80 25.47
C GLY A 220 6.59 5.36 26.90
N ASP A 221 6.20 6.63 27.08
CA ASP A 221 6.12 7.29 28.39
C ASP A 221 4.64 7.43 28.83
N PRO A 222 4.19 6.71 29.89
CA PRO A 222 2.82 6.77 30.39
C PRO A 222 2.34 8.19 30.72
N LEU A 223 3.25 9.07 31.14
CA LEU A 223 2.91 10.47 31.50
C LEU A 223 2.54 11.30 30.28
N GLN A 224 3.14 10.99 29.13
CA GLN A 224 2.95 11.73 27.88
C GLN A 224 1.95 11.06 26.94
N GLU A 225 1.65 9.78 27.18
CA GLU A 225 0.80 8.96 26.35
C GLU A 225 -0.55 9.64 26.03
N LYS A 226 -1.29 10.07 27.06
CA LYS A 226 -2.61 10.71 26.88
C LYS A 226 -2.52 11.99 26.04
N LYS A 227 -1.45 12.78 26.23
CA LYS A 227 -1.19 14.01 25.46
C LYS A 227 -0.96 13.68 23.99
N TYR A 228 -0.11 12.71 23.69
CA TYR A 228 0.24 12.37 22.31
C TYR A 228 -0.83 11.55 21.59
N LEU A 229 -1.63 10.73 22.28
CA LEU A 229 -2.82 10.11 21.69
C LEU A 229 -3.88 11.17 21.32
N THR A 230 -4.05 12.17 22.17
CA THR A 230 -4.94 13.31 21.87
C THR A 230 -4.42 14.09 20.66
N LEU A 231 -3.10 14.32 20.58
CA LEU A 231 -2.48 14.97 19.43
C LEU A 231 -2.64 14.12 18.16
N PHE A 232 -2.36 12.82 18.22
CA PHE A 232 -2.54 11.88 17.12
C PHE A 232 -3.97 11.91 16.57
N LYS A 233 -4.98 11.88 17.46
CA LYS A 233 -6.40 12.00 17.06
C LYS A 233 -6.67 13.30 16.30
N LYS A 234 -6.04 14.41 16.66
CA LYS A 234 -6.26 15.71 16.02
C LYS A 234 -5.48 15.85 14.71
N SER A 235 -4.21 15.43 14.71
CA SER A 235 -3.29 15.60 13.57
C SER A 235 -3.67 14.74 12.36
N TYR A 236 -4.23 13.54 12.56
CA TYR A 236 -4.51 12.62 11.46
C TYR A 236 -5.99 12.56 11.08
N SER A 237 -6.25 12.46 9.77
CA SER A 237 -7.56 12.07 9.25
C SER A 237 -7.82 10.58 9.48
N MET A 238 -9.07 10.15 9.32
CA MET A 238 -9.46 8.75 9.44
C MET A 238 -8.66 7.86 8.48
N GLU A 239 -8.50 8.30 7.22
CA GLU A 239 -7.76 7.55 6.19
C GLU A 239 -6.29 7.36 6.56
N THR A 240 -5.66 8.38 7.16
CA THR A 240 -4.25 8.31 7.55
C THR A 240 -4.07 7.40 8.76
N ILE A 241 -5.00 7.41 9.71
CA ILE A 241 -4.99 6.46 10.83
C ILE A 241 -5.16 5.02 10.31
N ILE A 242 -6.09 4.76 9.38
CA ILE A 242 -6.25 3.44 8.74
C ILE A 242 -4.96 3.03 8.02
N MET A 243 -4.28 3.95 7.34
CA MET A 243 -3.00 3.69 6.69
C MET A 243 -1.91 3.28 7.70
N ILE A 244 -1.83 3.97 8.84
CA ILE A 244 -0.89 3.66 9.93
C ILE A 244 -1.23 2.28 10.55
N ILE A 245 -2.49 2.02 10.85
CA ILE A 245 -2.96 0.71 11.37
C ILE A 245 -2.58 -0.41 10.40
N ASN A 246 -2.89 -0.26 9.11
CA ASN A 246 -2.56 -1.27 8.10
C ASN A 246 -1.06 -1.49 7.95
N ASN A 247 -0.23 -0.46 8.12
CA ASN A 247 1.23 -0.59 8.11
C ASN A 247 1.74 -1.35 9.35
N ASN A 248 1.18 -1.07 10.53
CA ASN A 248 1.48 -1.78 11.77
C ASN A 248 1.11 -3.27 11.69
N ILE A 249 -0.07 -3.59 11.13
CA ILE A 249 -0.51 -4.97 10.89
C ILE A 249 0.45 -5.70 9.93
N LYS A 250 0.83 -5.06 8.82
CA LYS A 250 1.78 -5.65 7.85
C LYS A 250 3.15 -5.91 8.44
N SER A 251 3.63 -5.03 9.32
CA SER A 251 4.91 -5.17 10.02
C SER A 251 4.83 -6.06 11.26
N LYS A 252 3.65 -6.61 11.58
CA LYS A 252 3.37 -7.41 12.78
C LYS A 252 3.66 -6.69 14.11
N ASP A 253 3.69 -5.35 14.11
CA ASP A 253 3.90 -4.56 15.33
C ASP A 253 2.55 -4.07 15.89
N LEU A 254 2.01 -4.83 16.84
CA LEU A 254 0.67 -4.64 17.39
C LEU A 254 0.62 -3.94 18.76
N ARG A 255 1.75 -3.48 19.30
CA ARG A 255 1.88 -2.98 20.69
C ARG A 255 0.88 -1.91 21.14
N TYR A 256 0.41 -1.07 20.21
CA TYR A 256 -0.55 0.02 20.47
C TYR A 256 -1.79 -0.03 19.55
N ILE A 257 -2.04 -1.19 18.95
CA ILE A 257 -3.09 -1.34 17.92
C ILE A 257 -4.49 -1.04 18.48
N ASP A 258 -4.73 -1.44 19.72
CA ASP A 258 -5.92 -1.18 20.54
C ASP A 258 -6.19 0.32 20.71
N LYS A 259 -5.15 1.11 21.00
CA LYS A 259 -5.22 2.56 21.15
C LYS A 259 -5.57 3.23 19.83
N TYR A 260 -4.99 2.77 18.72
CA TYR A 260 -5.32 3.30 17.39
C TYR A 260 -6.74 2.97 16.98
N PHE A 261 -7.23 1.75 17.22
CA PHE A 261 -8.63 1.38 16.97
C PHE A 261 -9.59 2.17 17.86
N SER A 262 -9.24 2.40 19.12
CA SER A 262 -10.01 3.25 20.05
C SER A 262 -10.12 4.69 19.56
N ILE A 263 -9.03 5.25 19.01
CA ILE A 263 -9.04 6.59 18.41
C ILE A 263 -9.91 6.62 17.15
N LEU A 264 -9.81 5.58 16.31
CA LEU A 264 -10.58 5.45 15.08
C LEU A 264 -12.08 5.37 15.40
N LEU A 265 -12.48 4.57 16.39
CA LEU A 265 -13.86 4.46 16.89
C LEU A 265 -14.37 5.82 17.39
N LYS A 266 -13.60 6.49 18.27
CA LYS A 266 -13.95 7.84 18.77
C LYS A 266 -14.03 8.91 17.69
N LYS A 267 -13.42 8.71 16.51
CA LYS A 267 -13.60 9.60 15.36
C LYS A 267 -14.92 9.28 14.64
N THR A 268 -15.20 8.00 14.42
CA THR A 268 -16.48 7.55 13.85
C THR A 268 -17.66 8.03 14.68
N GLU A 269 -17.63 7.84 16.01
CA GLU A 269 -18.67 8.31 16.93
C GLU A 269 -18.86 9.83 16.88
N SER A 270 -17.76 10.60 16.87
CA SER A 270 -17.86 12.07 16.81
C SER A 270 -18.50 12.60 15.53
N ILE A 271 -18.48 11.81 14.46
CA ILE A 271 -19.17 12.14 13.21
C ILE A 271 -20.67 11.83 13.35
N SER A 272 -21.01 10.75 14.06
CA SER A 272 -22.40 10.32 14.30
C SER A 272 -23.15 11.13 15.36
N SER A 273 -22.47 11.68 16.37
CA SER A 273 -23.09 12.38 17.52
C SER A 273 -23.45 13.86 17.26
N GLY A 274 -23.34 14.36 16.04
CA GLY A 274 -23.76 15.72 15.72
C GLY A 274 -25.29 15.82 15.67
N ASN A 275 -25.90 16.58 16.59
CA ASN A 275 -27.35 16.86 16.56
C ASN A 275 -27.77 17.37 15.17
N GLN A 276 -28.57 16.57 14.47
CA GLN A 276 -29.65 16.90 13.53
C GLN A 276 -29.79 15.75 12.52
N GLU A 277 -30.84 14.94 12.72
CA GLU A 277 -31.32 13.91 11.79
C GLU A 277 -31.79 14.47 10.43
N GLU A 278 -31.72 15.79 10.24
CA GLU A 278 -32.19 16.49 9.04
C GLU A 278 -31.15 16.60 7.91
N ASP A 279 -29.85 16.35 8.17
CA ASP A 279 -28.80 16.39 7.13
C ASP A 279 -28.42 14.97 6.67
N ILE A 280 -29.13 14.48 5.66
CA ILE A 280 -28.89 13.19 4.98
C ILE A 280 -27.40 13.03 4.60
N GLY A 281 -26.72 14.11 4.21
CA GLY A 281 -25.31 14.09 3.83
C GLY A 281 -24.38 13.72 4.99
N ARG A 282 -24.66 14.19 6.21
CA ARG A 282 -23.88 13.84 7.40
C ARG A 282 -24.11 12.41 7.85
N MET A 283 -25.35 11.93 7.81
CA MET A 283 -25.69 10.54 8.09
C MET A 283 -24.92 9.60 7.14
N LEU A 284 -24.96 9.88 5.84
CA LEU A 284 -24.23 9.11 4.83
C LEU A 284 -22.72 9.12 5.04
N TYR A 285 -22.16 10.26 5.45
CA TYR A 285 -20.75 10.37 5.77
C TYR A 285 -20.36 9.58 7.04
N ALA A 286 -21.21 9.60 8.07
CA ALA A 286 -21.04 8.79 9.28
C ALA A 286 -21.03 7.29 8.95
N ASP A 287 -21.96 6.86 8.10
CA ASP A 287 -22.08 5.47 7.66
C ASP A 287 -20.90 4.99 6.82
N ILE A 288 -20.43 5.80 5.87
CA ILE A 288 -19.19 5.49 5.14
C ILE A 288 -18.00 5.39 6.11
N SER A 289 -17.95 6.26 7.11
CA SER A 289 -16.87 6.24 8.10
C SER A 289 -16.91 4.95 8.93
N PHE A 290 -18.10 4.51 9.35
CA PHE A 290 -18.28 3.22 10.01
C PHE A 290 -17.82 2.06 9.12
N ILE A 291 -18.21 2.02 7.84
CA ILE A 291 -17.78 0.99 6.89
C ILE A 291 -16.25 0.97 6.75
N LYS A 292 -15.59 2.13 6.68
CA LYS A 292 -14.12 2.23 6.63
C LYS A 292 -13.46 1.70 7.92
N PHE A 293 -14.04 2.00 9.08
CA PHE A 293 -13.60 1.44 10.36
C PHE A 293 -13.74 -0.08 10.36
N SER A 294 -14.91 -0.61 10.00
CA SER A 294 -15.17 -2.05 9.94
C SER A 294 -14.25 -2.77 8.96
N ASN A 295 -13.96 -2.18 7.80
CA ASN A 295 -12.96 -2.72 6.86
C ASN A 295 -11.54 -2.76 7.43
N CYS A 296 -11.16 -1.75 8.22
CA CYS A 296 -9.88 -1.73 8.92
C CYS A 296 -9.81 -2.83 9.99
N LEU A 297 -10.92 -3.04 10.72
CA LEU A 297 -11.05 -4.11 11.71
C LEU A 297 -11.00 -5.50 11.06
N LEU A 298 -11.71 -5.70 9.95
CA LEU A 298 -11.64 -6.94 9.17
C LEU A 298 -10.20 -7.27 8.74
N TYR A 299 -9.43 -6.25 8.33
CA TYR A 299 -8.03 -6.45 7.98
C TYR A 299 -7.17 -6.90 9.17
N TYR A 300 -7.42 -6.34 10.35
CA TYR A 300 -6.77 -6.75 11.60
C TYR A 300 -7.14 -8.19 11.96
N LEU A 301 -8.44 -8.52 11.98
CA LEU A 301 -8.94 -9.85 12.33
C LEU A 301 -8.43 -10.94 11.36
N ALA A 302 -8.35 -10.61 10.07
CA ALA A 302 -7.74 -11.49 9.08
C ALA A 302 -6.25 -11.74 9.38
N ALA A 303 -5.51 -10.72 9.79
CA ALA A 303 -4.09 -10.84 10.12
C ALA A 303 -3.83 -11.59 11.43
N THR A 304 -4.71 -11.46 12.43
CA THR A 304 -4.65 -12.19 13.70
C THR A 304 -5.33 -13.56 13.64
N LYS A 305 -5.84 -13.97 12.47
CA LYS A 305 -6.56 -15.23 12.24
C LYS A 305 -7.78 -15.45 13.16
N ASN A 306 -8.44 -14.37 13.61
CA ASN A 306 -9.65 -14.48 14.43
C ASN A 306 -10.89 -14.54 13.53
N VAL A 307 -11.22 -15.76 13.08
CA VAL A 307 -12.27 -15.99 12.09
C VAL A 307 -13.68 -15.67 12.60
N SER A 308 -14.02 -16.10 13.81
CA SER A 308 -15.40 -15.97 14.32
C SER A 308 -15.84 -14.51 14.33
N ILE A 309 -15.03 -13.64 14.93
CA ILE A 309 -15.28 -12.19 14.97
C ILE A 309 -15.18 -11.58 13.57
N PHE A 310 -14.32 -12.11 12.70
CA PHE A 310 -14.23 -11.64 11.31
C PHE A 310 -15.56 -11.80 10.59
N ILE A 311 -16.20 -12.98 10.70
CA ILE A 311 -17.48 -13.26 10.04
C ILE A 311 -18.55 -12.33 10.59
N GLU A 312 -18.71 -12.23 11.90
CA GLU A 312 -19.71 -11.35 12.52
C GLU A 312 -19.53 -9.90 12.07
N THR A 313 -18.29 -9.39 12.08
CA THR A 313 -17.96 -8.04 11.60
C THR A 313 -18.27 -7.87 10.12
N PHE A 314 -17.99 -8.90 9.30
CA PHE A 314 -18.27 -8.88 7.88
C PHE A 314 -19.77 -8.80 7.60
N LEU A 315 -20.59 -9.56 8.34
CA LEU A 315 -22.04 -9.56 8.20
C LEU A 315 -22.65 -8.21 8.58
N LEU A 316 -22.23 -7.66 9.72
CA LEU A 316 -22.66 -6.32 10.13
C LEU A 316 -22.33 -5.26 9.07
N ASN A 317 -21.14 -5.38 8.46
CA ASN A 317 -20.71 -4.45 7.42
C ASN A 317 -21.56 -4.59 6.15
N ILE A 318 -21.82 -5.82 5.68
CA ILE A 318 -22.66 -6.08 4.50
C ILE A 318 -24.12 -5.66 4.74
N GLU A 319 -24.70 -5.95 5.90
CA GLU A 319 -26.06 -5.54 6.24
C GLU A 319 -26.18 -4.00 6.21
N ARG A 320 -25.20 -3.29 6.77
CA ARG A 320 -25.15 -1.82 6.72
C ARG A 320 -25.02 -1.29 5.28
N ILE A 321 -24.15 -1.90 4.47
CA ILE A 321 -23.98 -1.55 3.06
C ILE A 321 -25.29 -1.76 2.27
N ASN A 322 -26.01 -2.86 2.52
CA ASN A 322 -27.27 -3.16 1.84
C ASN A 322 -28.38 -2.18 2.24
N LYS A 323 -28.49 -1.85 3.53
CA LYS A 323 -29.44 -0.83 4.01
C LYS A 323 -29.23 0.53 3.34
N LEU A 324 -27.98 0.96 3.20
CA LEU A 324 -27.66 2.22 2.52
C LEU A 324 -28.03 2.22 1.04
N ARG A 325 -28.11 1.06 0.40
CA ARG A 325 -28.50 0.98 -1.02
C ARG A 325 -29.98 1.04 -1.25
N SER A 326 -30.76 0.47 -0.34
CA SER A 326 -32.22 0.51 -0.39
C SER A 326 -32.79 1.85 0.07
N THR A 327 -31.93 2.79 0.48
CA THR A 327 -32.37 4.13 0.90
C THR A 327 -32.56 5.00 -0.32
N ASP A 328 -33.77 5.55 -0.51
CA ASP A 328 -34.05 6.48 -1.60
C ASP A 328 -33.35 7.82 -1.35
N PHE A 329 -32.44 8.19 -2.26
CA PHE A 329 -31.64 9.41 -2.19
C PHE A 329 -32.23 10.59 -2.97
N SER A 330 -33.51 10.55 -3.32
CA SER A 330 -34.17 11.57 -4.15
C SER A 330 -34.13 12.97 -3.54
N SER A 331 -33.99 13.09 -2.22
CA SER A 331 -33.87 14.34 -1.46
C SER A 331 -32.42 14.80 -1.19
N TYR A 332 -31.40 14.04 -1.64
CA TYR A 332 -30.00 14.37 -1.41
C TYR A 332 -29.43 15.25 -2.54
N ASN A 333 -29.16 16.52 -2.23
CA ASN A 333 -28.57 17.49 -3.17
C ASN A 333 -27.07 17.27 -3.48
N GLY A 334 -26.45 16.21 -2.97
CA GLY A 334 -25.02 15.93 -3.18
C GLY A 334 -24.75 14.96 -4.33
N ASP A 335 -23.47 14.79 -4.65
CA ASP A 335 -23.00 13.89 -5.71
C ASP A 335 -23.24 12.41 -5.36
N THR A 336 -24.44 11.91 -5.68
CA THR A 336 -24.90 10.53 -5.48
C THR A 336 -23.99 9.53 -6.20
N GLU A 337 -23.43 9.90 -7.35
CA GLU A 337 -22.53 9.07 -8.12
C GLU A 337 -21.23 8.81 -7.36
N LYS A 338 -20.63 9.86 -6.79
CA LYS A 338 -19.41 9.74 -5.96
C LYS A 338 -19.65 8.96 -4.67
N PHE A 339 -20.82 9.12 -4.04
CA PHE A 339 -21.22 8.32 -2.89
C PHE A 339 -21.30 6.83 -3.26
N ASN A 340 -22.05 6.50 -4.31
CA ASN A 340 -22.21 5.12 -4.78
C ASN A 340 -20.88 4.49 -5.19
N LYS A 341 -19.99 5.23 -5.89
CA LYS A 341 -18.62 4.78 -6.19
C LYS A 341 -17.82 4.46 -4.93
N THR A 342 -17.95 5.29 -3.89
CA THR A 342 -17.24 5.09 -2.62
C THR A 342 -17.78 3.86 -1.89
N LEU A 343 -19.09 3.72 -1.78
CA LEU A 343 -19.75 2.57 -1.15
C LEU A 343 -19.39 1.25 -1.87
N SER A 344 -19.42 1.25 -3.20
CA SER A 344 -18.96 0.12 -4.02
C SER A 344 -17.49 -0.22 -3.79
N ARG A 345 -16.61 0.77 -3.67
CA ARG A 345 -15.19 0.52 -3.39
C ARG A 345 -14.97 -0.10 -2.00
N GLU A 346 -15.65 0.42 -0.98
CA GLU A 346 -15.46 -0.09 0.39
C GLU A 346 -16.05 -1.50 0.55
N SER A 347 -17.17 -1.79 -0.08
CA SER A 347 -17.75 -3.13 -0.08
C SER A 347 -16.89 -4.15 -0.86
N GLN A 348 -16.29 -3.76 -1.99
CA GLN A 348 -15.31 -4.58 -2.71
C GLN A 348 -14.10 -4.98 -1.82
N LYS A 349 -13.66 -4.10 -0.90
CA LYS A 349 -12.57 -4.44 0.03
C LYS A 349 -12.98 -5.54 1.00
N ALA A 350 -14.16 -5.43 1.62
CA ALA A 350 -14.68 -6.44 2.54
C ALA A 350 -14.76 -7.81 1.87
N ILE A 351 -15.34 -7.86 0.67
CA ILE A 351 -15.48 -9.11 -0.11
C ILE A 351 -14.11 -9.67 -0.51
N SER A 352 -13.17 -8.81 -0.92
CA SER A 352 -11.81 -9.25 -1.26
C SER A 352 -11.08 -9.86 -0.06
N MET A 353 -11.34 -9.38 1.17
CA MET A 353 -10.78 -9.94 2.39
C MET A 353 -11.40 -11.31 2.71
N LEU A 354 -12.73 -11.43 2.61
CA LEU A 354 -13.40 -12.71 2.80
C LEU A 354 -12.89 -13.78 1.81
N LEU A 355 -12.80 -13.44 0.52
CA LEU A 355 -12.27 -14.34 -0.50
C LEU A 355 -10.83 -14.75 -0.23
N LYS A 356 -10.02 -13.86 0.37
CA LYS A 356 -8.65 -14.19 0.75
C LYS A 356 -8.63 -15.24 1.87
N ILE A 357 -9.44 -15.06 2.92
CA ILE A 357 -9.51 -16.00 4.05
C ILE A 357 -10.06 -17.36 3.61
N ILE A 358 -11.12 -17.38 2.81
CA ILE A 358 -11.70 -18.61 2.28
C ILE A 358 -10.65 -19.40 1.48
N GLN A 359 -9.84 -18.71 0.68
CA GLN A 359 -8.76 -19.35 -0.07
C GLN A 359 -7.64 -19.87 0.82
N GLU A 360 -7.21 -19.11 1.84
CA GLU A 360 -6.17 -19.54 2.79
C GLU A 360 -6.60 -20.78 3.59
N ASN A 361 -7.91 -20.96 3.81
CA ASN A 361 -8.48 -22.07 4.58
C ASN A 361 -9.04 -23.22 3.71
N GLY A 362 -8.86 -23.17 2.39
CA GLY A 362 -9.24 -24.25 1.48
C GLY A 362 -10.75 -24.48 1.30
N LEU A 363 -11.64 -23.58 1.74
CA LEU A 363 -13.10 -23.77 1.65
C LEU A 363 -13.68 -23.27 0.32
N GLN A 364 -13.41 -24.02 -0.74
CA GLN A 364 -13.60 -23.56 -2.11
C GLN A 364 -15.07 -23.48 -2.55
N GLU A 365 -15.89 -24.39 -2.05
CA GLU A 365 -17.32 -24.47 -2.34
C GLU A 365 -18.03 -23.18 -1.91
N GLU A 366 -17.59 -22.60 -0.79
CA GLU A 366 -18.16 -21.39 -0.21
C GLU A 366 -17.78 -20.13 -1.00
N MET A 367 -16.72 -20.16 -1.82
CA MET A 367 -16.40 -19.03 -2.70
C MET A 367 -17.52 -18.75 -3.72
N PHE A 368 -18.26 -19.78 -4.15
CA PHE A 368 -19.43 -19.60 -5.00
C PHE A 368 -20.60 -19.01 -4.23
N GLY A 369 -20.75 -19.38 -2.95
CA GLY A 369 -21.67 -18.73 -2.02
C GLY A 369 -21.36 -17.25 -1.82
N VAL A 370 -20.11 -16.81 -1.90
CA VAL A 370 -19.76 -15.37 -1.86
C VAL A 370 -20.33 -14.60 -3.05
N LEU A 371 -20.57 -15.26 -4.20
CA LEU A 371 -21.15 -14.61 -5.37
C LEU A 371 -22.59 -14.16 -5.18
N SER A 372 -23.37 -14.83 -4.32
CA SER A 372 -24.73 -14.40 -4.01
C SER A 372 -24.75 -13.09 -3.22
N PHE A 373 -23.66 -12.76 -2.51
CA PHE A 373 -23.51 -11.49 -1.80
C PHE A 373 -23.04 -10.34 -2.70
N LEU A 374 -22.74 -10.61 -3.98
CA LEU A 374 -22.45 -9.56 -4.96
C LEU A 374 -23.80 -9.10 -5.55
N PRO A 375 -24.30 -7.92 -5.18
CA PRO A 375 -25.58 -7.47 -5.68
C PRO A 375 -25.48 -7.14 -7.17
N ASP A 376 -26.62 -7.31 -7.83
CA ASP A 376 -26.72 -7.14 -9.26
C ASP A 376 -26.44 -5.70 -9.71
N LYS A 377 -25.73 -5.61 -10.83
CA LYS A 377 -25.49 -4.44 -11.70
C LYS A 377 -24.53 -3.32 -11.24
N SER A 378 -24.33 -3.00 -9.95
CA SER A 378 -23.51 -1.82 -9.55
C SER A 378 -22.05 -2.08 -9.14
N TYR A 379 -21.72 -3.30 -8.67
CA TYR A 379 -20.35 -3.62 -8.21
C TYR A 379 -19.34 -3.81 -9.34
N VAL A 380 -19.84 -4.22 -10.50
CA VAL A 380 -19.03 -4.90 -11.51
C VAL A 380 -18.48 -3.95 -12.57
N GLN A 381 -18.79 -2.64 -12.44
CA GLN A 381 -18.19 -1.60 -13.28
C GLN A 381 -16.68 -1.43 -13.01
N ASN A 382 -16.18 -1.84 -11.84
CA ASN A 382 -14.75 -1.81 -11.57
C ASN A 382 -14.04 -3.03 -12.17
N LEU A 383 -13.55 -2.88 -13.41
CA LEU A 383 -12.81 -3.92 -14.15
C LEU A 383 -11.68 -4.58 -13.33
N ARG A 384 -11.03 -3.85 -12.41
CA ARG A 384 -9.95 -4.42 -11.57
C ARG A 384 -10.48 -5.40 -10.54
N PHE A 385 -11.60 -5.09 -9.90
CA PHE A 385 -12.24 -5.97 -8.93
C PHE A 385 -12.81 -7.20 -9.64
N THR A 386 -13.51 -7.01 -10.75
CA THR A 386 -14.04 -8.11 -11.58
C THR A 386 -12.92 -9.05 -12.03
N LYS A 387 -11.79 -8.52 -12.49
CA LYS A 387 -10.61 -9.31 -12.84
C LYS A 387 -10.00 -10.03 -11.63
N HIS A 388 -9.97 -9.39 -10.46
CA HIS A 388 -9.48 -10.03 -9.23
C HIS A 388 -10.38 -11.20 -8.82
N LEU A 389 -11.69 -10.99 -8.81
CA LEU A 389 -12.71 -11.96 -8.45
C LEU A 389 -12.70 -13.16 -9.42
N ILE A 390 -12.75 -12.93 -10.73
CA ILE A 390 -12.62 -13.98 -11.74
C ILE A 390 -11.32 -14.76 -11.55
N GLY A 391 -10.21 -14.06 -11.29
CA GLY A 391 -8.92 -14.71 -11.03
C GLY A 391 -8.91 -15.60 -9.80
N ARG A 392 -9.68 -15.27 -8.75
CA ARG A 392 -9.84 -16.10 -7.54
C ARG A 392 -10.76 -17.28 -7.81
N LEU A 393 -11.91 -17.06 -8.46
CA LEU A 393 -12.86 -18.12 -8.84
C LEU A 393 -12.22 -19.15 -9.75
N LEU A 394 -11.47 -18.73 -10.76
CA LEU A 394 -10.69 -19.61 -11.63
C LEU A 394 -9.69 -20.46 -10.85
N LYS A 395 -9.08 -19.93 -9.79
CA LYS A 395 -8.18 -20.71 -8.93
C LYS A 395 -8.91 -21.77 -8.10
N ALA A 396 -10.14 -21.51 -7.66
CA ALA A 396 -10.93 -22.56 -7.00
C ALA A 396 -11.40 -23.62 -8.00
N ILE A 397 -11.93 -23.19 -9.15
CA ILE A 397 -12.33 -24.11 -10.23
C ILE A 397 -11.15 -25.01 -10.64
N ALA A 398 -9.95 -24.44 -10.71
CA ALA A 398 -8.73 -25.20 -11.03
C ALA A 398 -8.42 -26.34 -10.05
N GLN A 399 -8.83 -26.27 -8.77
CA GLN A 399 -8.54 -27.37 -7.82
C GLN A 399 -9.47 -28.56 -7.99
N PHE A 400 -10.65 -28.40 -8.61
CA PHE A 400 -11.49 -29.53 -9.01
C PHE A 400 -10.84 -30.40 -10.10
N ASN A 401 -9.70 -29.97 -10.66
CA ASN A 401 -8.95 -30.67 -11.71
C ASN A 401 -9.82 -31.02 -12.93
N ASP A 402 -10.79 -30.17 -13.28
CA ASP A 402 -11.60 -30.29 -14.49
C ASP A 402 -11.21 -29.18 -15.49
N SER A 403 -10.47 -29.57 -16.53
CA SER A 403 -10.05 -28.66 -17.59
C SER A 403 -11.20 -28.19 -18.49
N LYS A 404 -12.28 -28.97 -18.63
CA LYS A 404 -13.46 -28.59 -19.43
C LYS A 404 -14.28 -27.56 -18.69
N LEU A 405 -14.52 -27.75 -17.39
CA LEU A 405 -15.19 -26.78 -16.53
C LEU A 405 -14.43 -25.46 -16.47
N LEU A 406 -13.10 -25.53 -16.31
CA LEU A 406 -12.24 -24.34 -16.29
C LEU A 406 -12.28 -23.58 -17.62
N LEU A 407 -12.19 -24.30 -18.75
CA LEU A 407 -12.29 -23.70 -20.09
C LEU A 407 -13.66 -23.03 -20.30
N ASN A 408 -14.75 -23.72 -19.94
CA ASN A 408 -16.11 -23.20 -20.04
C ASN A 408 -16.28 -21.91 -19.23
N TYR A 409 -15.73 -21.88 -18.01
CA TYR A 409 -15.75 -20.70 -17.16
C TYR A 409 -14.92 -19.54 -17.73
N ILE A 410 -13.75 -19.81 -18.33
CA ILE A 410 -12.92 -18.78 -19.00
C ILE A 410 -13.68 -18.17 -20.17
N ILE A 411 -14.30 -18.97 -21.03
CA ILE A 411 -15.06 -18.49 -22.19
C ILE A 411 -16.26 -17.67 -21.75
N SER A 412 -16.98 -18.14 -20.71
CA SER A 412 -18.13 -17.45 -20.15
C SER A 412 -17.77 -16.12 -19.48
N SER A 413 -16.63 -16.07 -18.78
CA SER A 413 -16.11 -14.88 -18.10
C SER A 413 -15.52 -13.84 -19.07
N TYR A 414 -14.81 -14.29 -20.10
CA TYR A 414 -14.16 -13.43 -21.10
C TYR A 414 -14.92 -13.51 -22.42
N ARG A 415 -16.01 -12.74 -22.54
CA ARG A 415 -16.96 -12.72 -23.68
C ARG A 415 -16.40 -12.12 -24.98
N SER A 416 -15.20 -12.50 -25.36
CA SER A 416 -14.57 -12.10 -26.61
C SER A 416 -14.38 -13.32 -27.50
N LYS A 417 -14.85 -13.25 -28.77
CA LYS A 417 -14.54 -14.26 -29.80
C LYS A 417 -13.03 -14.46 -29.97
N LYS A 418 -12.24 -13.42 -29.69
CA LYS A 418 -10.77 -13.47 -29.70
C LYS A 418 -10.19 -14.39 -28.63
N THR A 419 -10.88 -14.57 -27.49
CA THR A 419 -10.44 -15.48 -26.42
C THR A 419 -10.42 -16.93 -26.91
N ALA A 420 -11.52 -17.40 -27.51
CA ALA A 420 -11.60 -18.75 -28.06
C ALA A 420 -10.60 -18.97 -29.20
N MET A 421 -10.42 -17.98 -30.08
CA MET A 421 -9.40 -18.04 -31.13
C MET A 421 -7.98 -18.16 -30.58
N ILE A 422 -7.65 -17.44 -29.51
CA ILE A 422 -6.32 -17.50 -28.89
C ILE A 422 -6.12 -18.85 -28.19
N VAL A 423 -7.11 -19.34 -27.43
CA VAL A 423 -7.01 -20.66 -26.77
C VAL A 423 -6.91 -21.80 -27.78
N ASN A 424 -7.58 -21.69 -28.92
CA ASN A 424 -7.43 -22.64 -30.04
C ASN A 424 -6.04 -22.56 -30.68
N LYS A 425 -5.53 -21.35 -30.95
CA LYS A 425 -4.16 -21.15 -31.46
C LYS A 425 -3.08 -21.71 -30.53
N LEU A 426 -3.33 -21.68 -29.23
CA LEU A 426 -2.46 -22.26 -28.21
C LEU A 426 -2.54 -23.81 -28.11
N GLY A 427 -3.37 -24.48 -28.91
CA GLY A 427 -3.55 -25.94 -28.89
C GLY A 427 -4.34 -26.47 -27.68
N LEU A 428 -4.72 -25.59 -26.74
CA LEU A 428 -5.43 -25.95 -25.51
C LEU A 428 -6.90 -26.32 -25.77
N TRP A 429 -7.55 -25.68 -26.74
CA TRP A 429 -8.94 -25.96 -27.06
C TRP A 429 -9.12 -27.37 -27.65
N GLY A 430 -8.28 -27.71 -28.63
CA GLY A 430 -8.23 -29.05 -29.22
C GLY A 430 -7.98 -30.11 -28.15
N HIS A 431 -6.97 -29.89 -27.30
CA HIS A 431 -6.60 -30.87 -26.29
C HIS A 431 -7.71 -31.13 -25.28
N ILE A 432 -8.39 -30.08 -24.79
CA ILE A 432 -9.39 -30.22 -23.72
C ILE A 432 -10.69 -30.90 -24.20
N LEU A 433 -11.08 -30.71 -25.47
CA LEU A 433 -12.35 -31.19 -25.99
C LEU A 433 -12.23 -32.44 -26.86
N TYR A 434 -11.12 -32.59 -27.58
CA TYR A 434 -10.91 -33.64 -28.58
C TYR A 434 -9.70 -34.52 -28.29
N ASN A 435 -8.98 -34.29 -27.18
CA ASN A 435 -7.73 -34.98 -26.82
C ASN A 435 -6.65 -34.92 -27.92
N ASP A 436 -6.75 -33.98 -28.84
CA ASP A 436 -5.79 -33.77 -29.92
C ASP A 436 -5.35 -32.30 -29.88
N THR A 437 -4.04 -32.04 -29.94
CA THR A 437 -3.52 -30.67 -29.87
C THR A 437 -3.79 -29.88 -31.17
N LYS A 438 -4.32 -30.51 -32.23
CA LYS A 438 -4.58 -29.89 -33.54
C LYS A 438 -5.44 -28.63 -33.47
N LEU A 439 -5.13 -27.69 -34.36
CA LEU A 439 -5.90 -26.47 -34.57
C LEU A 439 -7.28 -26.83 -35.12
N ILE A 440 -8.33 -26.43 -34.40
CA ILE A 440 -9.69 -26.63 -34.87
C ILE A 440 -10.05 -25.57 -35.90
N GLU A 441 -10.72 -25.96 -36.98
CA GLU A 441 -11.24 -25.04 -37.99
C GLU A 441 -12.22 -24.01 -37.39
N HIS A 442 -12.31 -22.84 -38.03
CA HIS A 442 -13.14 -21.74 -37.52
C HIS A 442 -14.63 -22.11 -37.44
N THR A 443 -15.11 -22.96 -38.35
CA THR A 443 -16.50 -23.42 -38.44
C THR A 443 -16.89 -24.31 -37.25
N THR A 444 -16.05 -25.30 -36.92
CA THR A 444 -16.21 -26.20 -35.76
C THR A 444 -16.02 -25.46 -34.44
N LEU A 445 -15.01 -24.57 -34.34
CA LEU A 445 -14.82 -23.72 -33.16
C LEU A 445 -16.05 -22.86 -32.85
N MET A 446 -16.67 -22.25 -33.87
CA MET A 446 -17.87 -21.43 -33.70
C MET A 446 -19.11 -22.25 -33.33
N ASN A 447 -19.17 -23.52 -33.71
CA ASN A 447 -20.22 -24.44 -33.28
C ASN A 447 -20.02 -24.89 -31.84
N ASP A 448 -18.79 -25.14 -31.40
CA ASP A 448 -18.50 -25.48 -30.01
C ASP A 448 -18.73 -24.31 -29.05
N ILE A 449 -18.39 -23.08 -29.45
CA ILE A 449 -18.74 -21.87 -28.69
C ILE A 449 -20.26 -21.76 -28.49
N LYS A 450 -21.08 -22.26 -29.41
CA LYS A 450 -22.55 -22.29 -29.26
C LYS A 450 -23.01 -23.39 -28.30
N LYS A 451 -22.26 -24.50 -28.17
CA LYS A 451 -22.55 -25.60 -27.24
C LYS A 451 -22.18 -25.26 -25.80
N PHE A 452 -21.18 -24.40 -25.58
CA PHE A 452 -20.85 -23.91 -24.24
C PHE A 452 -21.99 -23.03 -23.68
N GLU A 453 -22.42 -23.35 -22.45
CA GLU A 453 -23.51 -22.66 -21.77
C GLU A 453 -23.19 -21.18 -21.55
N ARG A 454 -23.99 -20.28 -22.15
CA ARG A 454 -23.74 -18.84 -22.13
C ARG A 454 -23.94 -18.17 -20.76
N ASN A 455 -24.35 -18.92 -19.73
CA ASN A 455 -24.91 -18.37 -18.50
C ASN A 455 -24.27 -18.88 -17.18
N ILE A 456 -23.15 -19.60 -17.21
CA ILE A 456 -22.47 -20.02 -15.96
C ILE A 456 -22.01 -18.81 -15.13
N VAL A 457 -21.68 -17.71 -15.81
CA VAL A 457 -21.24 -16.47 -15.16
C VAL A 457 -22.28 -15.38 -15.43
N PRO A 458 -22.79 -14.69 -14.39
CA PRO A 458 -23.68 -13.55 -14.54
C PRO A 458 -23.14 -12.54 -15.55
N LYS A 459 -24.03 -11.93 -16.36
CA LYS A 459 -23.61 -10.94 -17.39
C LYS A 459 -22.80 -9.80 -16.79
N THR A 460 -23.08 -9.46 -15.54
CA THR A 460 -22.39 -8.45 -14.75
C THR A 460 -20.91 -8.79 -14.59
N LEU A 461 -20.55 -10.04 -14.31
CA LEU A 461 -19.17 -10.55 -14.13
C LEU A 461 -18.43 -10.87 -15.44
N SER A 462 -18.92 -10.42 -16.58
CA SER A 462 -18.24 -10.63 -17.86
C SER A 462 -17.27 -9.50 -18.21
N LEU A 463 -16.07 -9.86 -18.65
CA LEU A 463 -15.04 -8.93 -19.12
C LEU A 463 -15.04 -8.88 -20.65
N PRO A 464 -15.15 -7.69 -21.29
CA PRO A 464 -15.07 -7.53 -22.75
C PRO A 464 -13.62 -7.62 -23.29
N SER A 465 -12.70 -8.18 -22.51
CA SER A 465 -11.26 -8.24 -22.81
C SER A 465 -10.80 -9.69 -23.03
N VAL A 466 -9.61 -9.87 -23.60
CA VAL A 466 -8.97 -11.18 -23.73
C VAL A 466 -8.34 -11.57 -22.37
N PRO A 467 -8.31 -12.86 -21.98
CA PRO A 467 -7.73 -13.30 -20.70
C PRO A 467 -6.30 -12.81 -20.51
N GLY A 468 -5.90 -12.48 -19.28
CA GLY A 468 -4.50 -12.15 -18.99
C GLY A 468 -3.60 -13.40 -18.95
N PRO A 469 -2.26 -13.23 -18.96
CA PRO A 469 -1.31 -14.34 -18.87
C PRO A 469 -1.55 -15.24 -17.64
N HIS A 470 -1.95 -14.67 -16.51
CA HIS A 470 -2.23 -15.44 -15.29
C HIS A 470 -3.37 -16.45 -15.45
N VAL A 471 -4.37 -16.17 -16.30
CA VAL A 471 -5.49 -17.09 -16.56
C VAL A 471 -5.03 -18.23 -17.46
N LEU A 472 -4.21 -17.92 -18.48
CA LEU A 472 -3.61 -18.95 -19.32
C LEU A 472 -2.64 -19.83 -18.54
N ASN A 473 -1.84 -19.26 -17.62
CA ASN A 473 -0.99 -20.04 -16.73
C ASN A 473 -1.80 -21.08 -15.95
N LEU A 474 -2.94 -20.69 -15.37
CA LEU A 474 -3.80 -21.61 -14.63
C LEU A 474 -4.35 -22.72 -15.52
N LEU A 475 -4.75 -22.37 -16.76
CA LEU A 475 -5.24 -23.36 -17.72
C LEU A 475 -4.14 -24.36 -18.11
N TYR A 476 -2.93 -23.88 -18.44
CA TYR A 476 -1.78 -24.76 -18.72
C TYR A 476 -1.41 -25.64 -17.53
N LEU A 477 -1.41 -25.08 -16.31
CA LEU A 477 -1.11 -25.83 -15.10
C LEU A 477 -2.10 -26.98 -14.90
N VAL A 478 -3.41 -26.71 -15.01
CA VAL A 478 -4.45 -27.73 -14.82
C VAL A 478 -4.39 -28.79 -15.91
N VAL A 479 -4.28 -28.39 -17.19
CA VAL A 479 -4.18 -29.32 -18.32
C VAL A 479 -2.97 -30.24 -18.16
N LEU A 480 -1.78 -29.68 -17.89
CA LEU A 480 -0.56 -30.49 -17.74
C LEU A 480 -0.61 -31.37 -16.50
N THR A 481 -1.19 -30.89 -15.38
CA THR A 481 -1.31 -31.70 -14.15
C THR A 481 -2.27 -32.87 -14.33
N ILE A 482 -3.41 -32.69 -15.00
CA ILE A 482 -4.36 -33.79 -15.29
C ILE A 482 -3.70 -34.79 -16.23
N ASN A 483 -3.13 -34.32 -17.34
CA ASN A 483 -2.51 -35.18 -18.34
C ASN A 483 -1.30 -35.95 -17.77
N SER A 484 -0.55 -35.37 -16.85
CA SER A 484 0.57 -36.06 -16.19
C SER A 484 0.14 -37.28 -15.37
N LYS A 485 -1.11 -37.31 -14.90
CA LYS A 485 -1.67 -38.43 -14.13
C LYS A 485 -2.33 -39.49 -15.03
N VAL A 486 -2.76 -39.10 -16.23
CA VAL A 486 -3.57 -39.95 -17.12
C VAL A 486 -2.75 -40.57 -18.24
N LEU A 487 -1.77 -39.84 -18.79
CA LEU A 487 -0.99 -40.27 -19.95
C LEU A 487 0.29 -41.00 -19.56
N LYS A 488 0.79 -41.86 -20.46
CA LYS A 488 2.11 -42.47 -20.33
C LYS A 488 3.20 -41.41 -20.51
N LYS A 489 4.39 -41.66 -19.95
CA LYS A 489 5.51 -40.70 -19.93
C LYS A 489 5.89 -40.17 -21.32
N GLU A 490 5.91 -41.03 -22.33
CA GLU A 490 6.27 -40.68 -23.72
C GLU A 490 5.19 -39.84 -24.41
N GLU A 491 3.91 -40.21 -24.24
CA GLU A 491 2.77 -39.44 -24.76
C GLU A 491 2.68 -38.06 -24.10
N PHE A 492 2.98 -37.98 -22.81
CA PHE A 492 3.03 -36.72 -22.07
C PHE A 492 4.21 -35.83 -22.49
N GLN A 493 5.36 -36.42 -22.83
CA GLN A 493 6.50 -35.69 -23.39
C GLN A 493 6.17 -35.09 -24.76
N ASN A 494 5.56 -35.86 -25.66
CA ASN A 494 5.13 -35.37 -26.97
C ASN A 494 4.09 -34.26 -26.85
N LEU A 495 3.12 -34.42 -25.95
CA LEU A 495 2.14 -33.38 -25.64
C LEU A 495 2.79 -32.06 -25.21
N ILE A 496 3.79 -32.11 -24.32
CA ILE A 496 4.48 -30.91 -23.84
C ILE A 496 5.21 -30.21 -24.98
N ILE A 497 5.88 -30.97 -25.85
CA ILE A 497 6.61 -30.43 -27.01
C ILE A 497 5.62 -29.76 -27.99
N ASP A 498 4.54 -30.45 -28.35
CA ASP A 498 3.50 -29.93 -29.25
C ASP A 498 2.85 -28.64 -28.72
N LEU A 499 2.53 -28.60 -27.42
CA LEU A 499 1.96 -27.42 -26.78
C LEU A 499 2.97 -26.27 -26.67
N TYR A 500 4.25 -26.58 -26.50
CA TYR A 500 5.32 -25.58 -26.47
C TYR A 500 5.56 -24.97 -27.86
N GLU A 501 5.60 -25.76 -28.93
CA GLU A 501 5.74 -25.26 -30.30
C GLU A 501 4.57 -24.34 -30.69
N LYS A 502 3.33 -24.76 -30.41
CA LYS A 502 2.13 -23.93 -30.64
C LYS A 502 2.12 -22.64 -29.81
N TYR A 503 2.61 -22.72 -28.57
CA TYR A 503 2.81 -21.54 -27.72
C TYR A 503 3.82 -20.58 -28.36
N LYS A 504 4.97 -21.08 -28.81
CA LYS A 504 6.03 -20.30 -29.46
C LYS A 504 5.53 -19.59 -30.72
N GLU A 505 4.86 -20.30 -31.62
CA GLU A 505 4.28 -19.74 -32.85
C GLU A 505 3.24 -18.65 -32.56
N THR A 506 2.33 -18.92 -31.63
CA THR A 506 1.27 -17.98 -31.26
C THR A 506 1.85 -16.69 -30.66
N MET A 507 2.84 -16.82 -29.77
CA MET A 507 3.50 -15.66 -29.15
C MET A 507 4.28 -14.84 -30.17
N PHE A 508 4.93 -15.48 -31.14
CA PHE A 508 5.65 -14.80 -32.21
C PHE A 508 4.71 -13.97 -33.10
N SER A 509 3.56 -14.54 -33.47
CA SER A 509 2.50 -13.86 -34.24
C SER A 509 1.92 -12.66 -33.47
N LEU A 510 1.64 -12.80 -32.17
CA LEU A 510 1.06 -11.74 -31.33
C LEU A 510 2.04 -10.58 -31.10
N ILE A 511 3.33 -10.87 -30.94
CA ILE A 511 4.39 -9.86 -30.76
C ILE A 511 4.62 -9.06 -32.04
N LYS A 512 4.60 -9.72 -33.21
CA LYS A 512 4.72 -9.04 -34.52
C LYS A 512 3.51 -8.17 -34.84
N GLY A 513 2.31 -8.60 -34.45
CA GLY A 513 1.06 -7.88 -34.71
C GLY A 513 0.81 -6.59 -33.91
N LYS A 514 1.78 -6.10 -33.11
CA LYS A 514 1.66 -4.91 -32.22
C LYS A 514 0.42 -4.92 -31.31
N THR A 515 -0.20 -6.08 -31.09
CA THR A 515 -1.28 -6.18 -30.11
C THR A 515 -0.68 -6.02 -28.72
N TYR A 516 -1.27 -5.14 -27.89
CA TYR A 516 -0.85 -4.87 -26.51
C TYR A 516 -1.10 -6.09 -25.59
N TRP A 517 -0.44 -7.20 -25.88
CA TRP A 517 -0.41 -8.39 -25.05
C TRP A 517 0.79 -8.31 -24.12
N ARG A 518 0.56 -8.10 -22.82
CA ARG A 518 1.62 -8.11 -21.82
C ARG A 518 2.03 -9.55 -21.52
N SER A 519 2.90 -10.12 -22.34
CA SER A 519 3.46 -11.47 -22.16
C SER A 519 4.35 -11.58 -20.91
N ASN A 520 4.29 -12.72 -20.23
CA ASN A 520 5.14 -13.06 -19.08
C ASN A 520 5.71 -14.48 -19.28
N THR A 521 6.92 -14.72 -18.77
CA THR A 521 7.63 -16.02 -18.82
C THR A 521 7.05 -17.08 -17.89
N SER A 522 5.90 -16.82 -17.27
CA SER A 522 5.27 -17.74 -16.31
C SER A 522 4.78 -19.05 -16.94
N VAL A 523 4.24 -19.02 -18.16
CA VAL A 523 3.81 -20.24 -18.89
C VAL A 523 5.02 -21.14 -19.16
N LEU A 524 6.13 -20.54 -19.59
CA LEU A 524 7.41 -21.23 -19.75
C LEU A 524 7.87 -21.86 -18.43
N GLY A 525 7.73 -21.14 -17.31
CA GLY A 525 8.01 -21.68 -15.99
C GLY A 525 7.20 -22.94 -15.65
N ILE A 526 5.94 -23.02 -16.09
CA ILE A 526 5.09 -24.21 -15.89
C ILE A 526 5.57 -25.38 -16.75
N PHE A 527 5.87 -25.16 -18.03
CA PHE A 527 6.42 -26.21 -18.89
C PHE A 527 7.71 -26.78 -18.29
N LEU A 528 8.64 -25.93 -17.89
CA LEU A 528 9.90 -26.34 -17.29
C LEU A 528 9.71 -27.05 -15.95
N HIS A 529 8.75 -26.62 -15.12
CA HIS A 529 8.41 -27.31 -13.88
C HIS A 529 7.93 -28.74 -14.14
N GLN A 530 7.02 -28.91 -15.10
CA GLN A 530 6.46 -30.22 -15.45
C GLN A 530 7.53 -31.14 -16.07
N ILE A 531 8.37 -30.62 -16.96
CA ILE A 531 9.48 -31.40 -17.55
C ILE A 531 10.47 -31.84 -16.47
N ARG A 532 10.83 -30.93 -15.57
CA ARG A 532 11.88 -31.18 -14.61
C ARG A 532 11.44 -32.07 -13.45
N TYR A 533 10.28 -31.81 -12.86
CA TYR A 533 9.86 -32.52 -11.64
C TYR A 533 8.97 -33.73 -11.94
N VAL A 534 8.20 -33.71 -13.03
CA VAL A 534 7.26 -34.79 -13.36
C VAL A 534 7.83 -35.74 -14.41
N LEU A 535 8.34 -35.23 -15.54
CA LEU A 535 9.03 -36.07 -16.53
C LEU A 535 10.45 -36.50 -16.08
N LYS A 536 11.04 -35.79 -15.12
CA LYS A 536 12.42 -35.99 -14.65
C LYS A 536 13.44 -35.93 -15.80
N ASP A 537 13.22 -35.06 -16.80
CA ASP A 537 14.16 -34.82 -17.91
C ASP A 537 14.80 -33.41 -17.81
N PRO A 538 15.87 -33.26 -17.01
CA PRO A 538 16.53 -31.99 -16.83
C PRO A 538 17.20 -31.42 -18.10
N LYS A 539 17.55 -32.26 -19.08
CA LYS A 539 18.23 -31.84 -20.31
C LYS A 539 17.24 -31.26 -21.32
N LEU A 540 16.05 -31.85 -21.43
CA LEU A 540 14.95 -31.29 -22.22
C LEU A 540 14.53 -29.90 -21.71
N ALA A 541 14.50 -29.70 -20.38
CA ALA A 541 14.20 -28.39 -19.79
C ALA A 541 15.22 -27.32 -20.20
N TYR A 542 16.52 -27.66 -20.24
CA TYR A 542 17.55 -26.76 -20.74
C TYR A 542 17.39 -26.44 -22.23
N ASN A 543 17.14 -27.46 -23.06
CA ASN A 543 16.97 -27.27 -24.51
C ASN A 543 15.80 -26.33 -24.83
N ILE A 544 14.66 -26.50 -24.14
CA ILE A 544 13.48 -25.65 -24.32
C ILE A 544 13.74 -24.21 -23.84
N LEU A 545 14.49 -24.04 -22.75
CA LEU A 545 14.91 -22.71 -22.29
C LEU A 545 15.77 -22.00 -23.36
N MET A 546 16.77 -22.70 -23.89
CA MET A 546 17.68 -22.15 -24.89
C MET A 546 16.97 -21.84 -26.20
N ASP A 547 16.07 -22.71 -26.66
CA ASP A 547 15.26 -22.47 -27.86
C ASP A 547 14.37 -21.23 -27.70
N PHE A 548 13.74 -21.07 -26.54
CA PHE A 548 12.85 -19.94 -26.26
C PHE A 548 13.57 -18.58 -26.32
N TYR A 549 14.77 -18.50 -25.73
CA TYR A 549 15.57 -17.27 -25.72
C TYR A 549 16.35 -17.06 -27.03
N GLY A 550 16.80 -18.14 -27.68
CA GLY A 550 17.46 -18.11 -28.99
C GLY A 550 16.57 -17.52 -30.09
N CYS A 551 15.25 -17.73 -29.99
CA CYS A 551 14.27 -17.17 -30.93
C CYS A 551 13.94 -15.68 -30.69
N GLY A 552 14.57 -15.02 -29.72
CA GLY A 552 14.37 -13.60 -29.43
C GLY A 552 13.04 -13.24 -28.76
N LEU A 553 12.21 -14.24 -28.42
CA LEU A 553 10.93 -14.06 -27.72
C LEU A 553 11.12 -13.49 -26.31
N GLY A 554 12.13 -13.97 -25.59
CA GLY A 554 12.42 -13.56 -24.22
C GLY A 554 12.73 -12.07 -24.05
N LYS A 555 13.36 -11.42 -25.05
CA LYS A 555 13.74 -9.99 -25.00
C LYS A 555 12.57 -9.03 -24.86
N LYS A 556 11.35 -9.45 -25.22
CA LYS A 556 10.14 -8.61 -25.22
C LYS A 556 9.13 -9.00 -24.13
N MET A 557 9.46 -9.94 -23.24
CA MET A 557 8.56 -10.41 -22.19
C MET A 557 8.94 -9.86 -20.82
N SER A 558 7.94 -9.74 -19.93
CA SER A 558 8.20 -9.37 -18.54
C SER A 558 8.60 -10.60 -17.73
N HIS A 559 9.73 -10.55 -17.02
CA HIS A 559 10.20 -11.60 -16.11
C HIS A 559 9.59 -11.43 -14.72
N LYS A 560 8.30 -11.75 -14.54
CA LYS A 560 7.59 -11.61 -13.26
C LYS A 560 7.07 -12.96 -12.77
N GLY A 561 7.73 -13.57 -11.79
CA GLY A 561 7.33 -14.83 -11.15
C GLY A 561 7.93 -14.96 -9.75
N THR A 562 7.40 -15.89 -8.93
CA THR A 562 7.92 -16.20 -7.58
C THR A 562 9.22 -16.99 -7.62
N SER A 563 9.50 -17.68 -8.73
CA SER A 563 10.77 -18.33 -9.06
C SER A 563 11.17 -17.92 -10.48
N SER A 564 12.43 -17.58 -10.71
CA SER A 564 12.93 -17.37 -12.07
C SER A 564 12.91 -18.68 -12.84
N VAL A 565 12.61 -18.56 -14.13
CA VAL A 565 12.65 -19.64 -15.11
C VAL A 565 14.06 -20.23 -15.19
N PHE A 566 15.08 -19.39 -15.01
CA PHE A 566 16.49 -19.76 -14.99
C PHE A 566 16.86 -20.57 -13.74
N SER A 567 16.46 -20.15 -12.53
CA SER A 567 16.69 -20.94 -11.32
C SER A 567 15.99 -22.30 -11.39
N LEU A 568 14.82 -22.37 -12.02
CA LEU A 568 14.07 -23.62 -12.17
C LEU A 568 14.75 -24.61 -13.12
N VAL A 569 15.64 -24.19 -14.03
CA VAL A 569 16.42 -25.11 -14.88
C VAL A 569 17.76 -25.47 -14.25
N VAL A 570 18.41 -24.51 -13.58
CA VAL A 570 19.78 -24.68 -13.07
C VAL A 570 19.84 -25.36 -11.70
N TYR A 571 19.00 -24.95 -10.73
CA TYR A 571 19.04 -25.45 -9.34
C TYR A 571 19.09 -27.00 -9.30
N ASN A 572 19.86 -27.68 -8.45
CA ASN A 572 19.87 -29.16 -8.30
C ASN A 572 19.94 -30.01 -9.60
N ASN A 573 20.43 -29.45 -10.71
CA ASN A 573 20.45 -30.12 -12.01
C ASN A 573 21.85 -30.66 -12.35
N HIS A 574 22.18 -31.87 -11.92
CA HIS A 574 23.52 -32.45 -12.12
C HIS A 574 23.84 -32.87 -13.56
N THR A 575 22.88 -32.81 -14.50
CA THR A 575 23.11 -33.22 -15.89
C THR A 575 23.62 -32.10 -16.81
N ILE A 576 23.61 -30.85 -16.34
CA ILE A 576 24.06 -29.67 -17.10
C ILE A 576 25.51 -29.33 -16.73
N ASN A 577 26.34 -29.06 -17.75
CA ASN A 577 27.74 -28.70 -17.60
C ASN A 577 27.94 -27.20 -17.31
N MET A 578 29.11 -26.80 -16.78
CA MET A 578 29.39 -25.38 -16.47
C MET A 578 29.35 -24.48 -17.71
N LEU A 579 29.73 -24.99 -18.88
CA LEU A 579 29.62 -24.25 -20.15
C LEU A 579 28.17 -23.91 -20.50
N GLU A 580 27.23 -24.80 -20.18
CA GLU A 580 25.80 -24.61 -20.40
C GLU A 580 25.21 -23.65 -19.36
N ILE A 581 25.69 -23.68 -18.12
CA ILE A 581 25.35 -22.70 -17.07
C ILE A 581 25.86 -21.30 -17.46
N ASN A 582 27.07 -21.19 -17.99
CA ASN A 582 27.63 -19.92 -18.46
C ASN A 582 26.78 -19.33 -19.59
N LYS A 583 26.35 -20.15 -20.56
CA LYS A 583 25.40 -19.70 -21.60
C LYS A 583 24.08 -19.18 -21.02
N VAL A 584 23.59 -19.77 -19.93
CA VAL A 584 22.40 -19.26 -19.22
C VAL A 584 22.69 -17.92 -18.54
N LEU A 585 23.86 -17.77 -17.90
CA LEU A 585 24.30 -16.51 -17.28
C LEU A 585 24.44 -15.39 -18.31
N ASP A 586 25.01 -15.67 -19.48
CA ASP A 586 25.15 -14.70 -20.58
C ASP A 586 23.77 -14.18 -21.04
N ILE A 587 22.78 -15.06 -21.13
CA ILE A 587 21.39 -14.69 -21.46
C ILE A 587 20.76 -13.85 -20.34
N MET A 588 20.99 -14.19 -19.08
CA MET A 588 20.49 -13.44 -17.93
C MET A 588 21.08 -12.02 -17.88
N GLU A 589 22.37 -11.88 -18.15
CA GLU A 589 23.07 -10.61 -18.22
C GLU A 589 22.54 -9.74 -19.36
N ALA A 590 22.42 -10.31 -20.56
CA ALA A 590 21.86 -9.62 -21.73
C ALA A 590 20.42 -9.11 -21.51
N LEU A 591 19.64 -9.81 -20.68
CA LEU A 591 18.26 -9.46 -20.34
C LEU A 591 18.11 -8.64 -19.05
N LYS A 592 19.21 -8.35 -18.35
CA LYS A 592 19.23 -7.66 -17.04
C LYS A 592 18.29 -8.31 -16.01
N VAL A 593 18.22 -9.64 -15.99
CA VAL A 593 17.39 -10.38 -15.02
C VAL A 593 18.17 -10.53 -13.71
N PRO A 594 17.61 -10.11 -12.55
CA PRO A 594 18.29 -10.27 -11.27
C PRO A 594 18.50 -11.75 -10.93
N LEU A 595 19.62 -12.06 -10.27
CA LEU A 595 19.92 -13.40 -9.78
C LEU A 595 19.01 -13.75 -8.61
N ASP A 596 18.40 -14.93 -8.67
CA ASP A 596 17.61 -15.48 -7.57
C ASP A 596 18.49 -16.18 -6.53
N LEU A 597 18.06 -16.17 -5.27
CA LEU A 597 18.74 -16.87 -4.17
C LEU A 597 18.97 -18.36 -4.48
N LYS A 598 17.98 -19.06 -5.06
CA LYS A 598 18.11 -20.47 -5.44
C LYS A 598 19.24 -20.70 -6.45
N PHE A 599 19.42 -19.78 -7.39
CA PHE A 599 20.50 -19.87 -8.38
C PHE A 599 21.87 -19.71 -7.71
N CYS A 600 22.02 -18.70 -6.84
CA CYS A 600 23.26 -18.48 -6.10
C CYS A 600 23.61 -19.66 -5.19
N ILE A 601 22.63 -20.25 -4.49
CA ILE A 601 22.83 -21.43 -3.64
C ILE A 601 23.35 -22.61 -4.47
N ASP A 602 22.77 -22.86 -5.65
CA ASP A 602 23.20 -23.97 -6.50
C ASP A 602 24.64 -23.80 -7.00
N MET A 603 25.03 -22.57 -7.35
CA MET A 603 26.42 -22.27 -7.74
C MET A 603 27.40 -22.52 -6.60
N VAL A 604 27.06 -22.14 -5.37
CA VAL A 604 27.86 -22.46 -4.17
C VAL A 604 28.00 -23.97 -4.01
N LEU A 605 26.89 -24.71 -4.02
CA LEU A 605 26.90 -26.16 -3.81
C LEU A 605 27.65 -26.91 -4.92
N ARG A 606 27.56 -26.48 -6.18
CA ARG A 606 28.28 -27.11 -7.30
C ARG A 606 29.77 -26.88 -7.24
N ASN A 607 30.21 -25.66 -6.94
CA ASN A 607 31.63 -25.35 -6.84
C ASN A 607 32.25 -26.06 -5.62
N LEU A 608 31.52 -26.17 -4.50
CA LEU A 608 31.93 -27.00 -3.36
C LEU A 608 32.05 -28.48 -3.72
N LYS A 609 31.09 -29.06 -4.47
CA LYS A 609 31.18 -30.45 -4.96
C LYS A 609 32.38 -30.71 -5.88
N LYS A 610 32.91 -29.67 -6.53
CA LYS A 610 34.08 -29.75 -7.42
C LYS A 610 35.41 -29.51 -6.73
N GLY A 611 35.40 -29.10 -5.46
CA GLY A 611 36.61 -28.75 -4.70
C GLY A 611 37.03 -27.28 -4.84
N ASP A 612 36.30 -26.46 -5.60
CA ASP A 612 36.61 -25.04 -5.82
C ASP A 612 36.01 -24.16 -4.71
N THR A 613 36.66 -24.17 -3.54
CA THR A 613 36.17 -23.46 -2.34
C THR A 613 36.19 -21.93 -2.49
N GLU A 614 37.18 -21.38 -3.19
CA GLU A 614 37.32 -19.93 -3.43
C GLU A 614 36.17 -19.38 -4.29
N VAL A 615 35.88 -20.03 -5.41
CA VAL A 615 34.79 -19.64 -6.31
C VAL A 615 33.42 -19.81 -5.63
N ALA A 616 33.27 -20.85 -4.80
CA ALA A 616 32.07 -21.02 -4.00
C ALA A 616 31.88 -19.88 -2.99
N HIS A 617 32.97 -19.42 -2.36
CA HIS A 617 32.94 -18.31 -1.42
C HIS A 617 32.63 -16.97 -2.09
N ASP A 618 33.09 -16.72 -3.32
CA ASP A 618 32.72 -15.52 -4.08
C ASP A 618 31.23 -15.46 -4.42
N TRP A 619 30.62 -16.61 -4.77
CA TRP A 619 29.17 -16.71 -4.93
C TRP A 619 28.44 -16.51 -3.60
N TYR A 620 29.01 -16.96 -2.48
CA TYR A 620 28.47 -16.73 -1.15
C TYR A 620 28.51 -15.24 -0.75
N LYS A 621 29.61 -14.52 -1.03
CA LYS A 621 29.69 -13.06 -0.83
C LYS A 621 28.62 -12.29 -1.61
N LYS A 622 28.25 -12.76 -2.81
CA LYS A 622 27.13 -12.17 -3.58
C LYS A 622 25.78 -12.35 -2.87
N ILE A 623 25.57 -13.46 -2.15
CA ILE A 623 24.36 -13.69 -1.34
C ILE A 623 24.31 -12.71 -0.15
N LEU A 624 25.44 -12.52 0.53
CA LEU A 624 25.57 -11.56 1.65
C LEU A 624 25.32 -10.12 1.19
N GLY A 625 25.96 -9.69 0.09
CA GLY A 625 25.79 -8.35 -0.48
C GLY A 625 24.36 -8.04 -0.93
N ALA A 626 23.61 -9.06 -1.36
CA ALA A 626 22.21 -8.93 -1.76
C ALA A 626 21.21 -8.96 -0.58
N ARG A 627 21.67 -9.22 0.66
CA ARG A 627 20.85 -9.32 1.88
C ARG A 627 19.70 -10.31 1.77
N PHE A 628 19.92 -11.44 1.09
CA PHE A 628 18.91 -12.50 1.04
C PHE A 628 18.79 -13.19 2.40
N GLN A 629 17.54 -13.49 2.82
CA GLN A 629 17.32 -14.31 4.02
C GLN A 629 17.79 -15.75 3.76
N ILE A 630 18.83 -16.18 4.48
CA ILE A 630 19.36 -17.54 4.38
C ILE A 630 18.47 -18.46 5.21
N LYS A 631 17.70 -19.32 4.54
CA LYS A 631 16.85 -20.36 5.17
C LYS A 631 17.20 -21.78 4.73
N HIS A 632 18.19 -21.95 3.85
CA HIS A 632 18.48 -23.23 3.21
C HIS A 632 19.44 -24.07 4.06
N MET A 633 18.97 -25.17 4.63
CA MET A 633 19.74 -25.98 5.59
C MET A 633 21.06 -26.50 5.02
N LYS A 634 21.11 -27.04 3.79
CA LYS A 634 22.39 -27.50 3.20
C LYS A 634 23.41 -26.38 3.00
N LEU A 635 22.96 -25.14 2.76
CA LEU A 635 23.87 -24.00 2.64
C LEU A 635 24.44 -23.66 4.02
N ILE A 636 23.58 -23.68 5.06
CA ILE A 636 23.97 -23.43 6.45
C ILE A 636 24.97 -24.49 6.92
N GLN A 637 24.77 -25.77 6.58
CA GLN A 637 25.74 -26.85 6.85
C GLN A 637 27.12 -26.55 6.25
N HIS A 638 27.18 -26.12 4.99
CA HIS A 638 28.44 -25.80 4.34
C HIS A 638 29.07 -24.48 4.82
N ILE A 639 28.25 -23.50 5.25
CA ILE A 639 28.73 -22.27 5.91
C ILE A 639 29.44 -22.62 7.22
N VAL A 640 28.82 -23.50 8.03
CA VAL A 640 29.41 -23.98 9.30
C VAL A 640 30.66 -24.81 9.04
N ALA A 641 30.62 -25.76 8.10
CA ALA A 641 31.75 -26.63 7.78
C ALA A 641 32.99 -25.86 7.26
N ASN A 642 32.77 -24.74 6.56
CA ASN A 642 33.84 -23.92 5.99
C ASN A 642 34.15 -22.64 6.79
N ASN A 643 33.55 -22.45 7.98
CA ASN A 643 33.70 -21.26 8.83
C ASN A 643 33.43 -19.92 8.11
N TRP A 644 32.36 -19.84 7.31
CA TRP A 644 31.97 -18.59 6.62
C TRP A 644 31.07 -17.69 7.49
N GLU A 645 31.11 -16.37 7.26
CA GLU A 645 30.37 -15.38 8.06
C GLU A 645 28.85 -15.35 7.77
N PHE A 646 28.02 -15.32 8.81
CA PHE A 646 26.55 -15.20 8.68
C PHE A 646 26.09 -13.74 8.50
N PRO A 647 24.94 -13.49 7.83
CA PRO A 647 24.31 -12.17 7.79
C PRO A 647 23.95 -11.64 9.18
N GLU A 648 24.00 -10.32 9.39
CA GLU A 648 23.66 -9.65 10.66
C GLU A 648 22.23 -9.94 11.17
N ASP A 649 21.29 -10.23 10.26
CA ASP A 649 19.88 -10.53 10.55
C ASP A 649 19.56 -12.06 10.57
N PHE A 650 20.56 -12.92 10.74
CA PHE A 650 20.38 -14.37 10.68
C PHE A 650 19.59 -14.92 11.88
N ASP A 651 18.59 -15.77 11.60
CA ASP A 651 17.77 -16.39 12.64
C ASP A 651 18.53 -17.53 13.32
N MET A 652 19.05 -17.26 14.52
CA MET A 652 19.83 -18.21 15.31
C MET A 652 19.05 -19.50 15.67
N ASN A 653 17.71 -19.50 15.57
CA ASN A 653 16.90 -20.70 15.80
C ASN A 653 17.14 -21.77 14.71
N LEU A 654 17.56 -21.38 13.50
CA LEU A 654 17.85 -22.32 12.41
C LEU A 654 19.11 -23.17 12.68
N LEU A 655 20.07 -22.67 13.47
CA LEU A 655 21.23 -23.45 13.91
C LEU A 655 20.85 -24.52 14.94
N GLN A 656 19.82 -24.27 15.75
CA GLN A 656 19.32 -25.23 16.73
C GLN A 656 18.61 -26.41 16.05
N LEU A 657 17.85 -26.15 14.99
CA LEU A 657 17.21 -27.18 14.16
C LEU A 657 18.24 -28.06 13.43
N LEU A 658 19.35 -27.46 12.98
CA LEU A 658 20.44 -28.19 12.34
C LEU A 658 21.11 -29.22 13.25
N ASN A 659 21.27 -28.90 14.53
CA ASN A 659 21.81 -29.83 15.52
C ASN A 659 20.84 -30.98 15.87
N GLN A 660 19.53 -30.80 15.61
CA GLN A 660 18.52 -31.85 15.81
C GLN A 660 18.34 -32.75 14.57
N GLU A 661 18.56 -32.23 13.36
CA GLU A 661 18.47 -33.02 12.11
C GLU A 661 19.70 -33.90 11.87
N ILE A 662 20.88 -33.56 12.40
CA ILE A 662 22.08 -34.42 12.31
C ILE A 662 21.86 -35.79 13.03
N SER A 663 20.90 -35.87 13.97
CA SER A 663 20.47 -37.14 14.60
C SER A 663 19.47 -37.97 13.79
N ASN A 664 18.81 -37.39 12.78
CA ASN A 664 17.80 -38.07 11.96
C ASN A 664 18.16 -37.97 10.47
N ASN A 665 18.79 -39.02 9.94
CA ASN A 665 19.07 -39.16 8.51
C ASN A 665 17.76 -39.22 7.69
N THR A 666 17.29 -38.07 7.21
CA THR A 666 16.27 -37.99 6.15
C THR A 666 16.65 -36.93 5.14
N GLU A 667 17.00 -37.36 3.92
CA GLU A 667 17.45 -36.54 2.80
C GLU A 667 16.34 -35.76 2.06
N GLU A 668 15.10 -35.74 2.54
CA GLU A 668 13.98 -35.10 1.84
C GLU A 668 13.21 -34.14 2.74
N MET A 669 13.69 -32.90 2.86
CA MET A 669 12.80 -31.75 3.10
C MET A 669 12.93 -30.77 1.94
N LEU A 670 12.20 -31.09 0.88
CA LEU A 670 11.82 -30.15 -0.17
C LEU A 670 10.91 -29.08 0.45
N PHE A 671 11.10 -27.82 0.03
CA PHE A 671 10.22 -26.68 0.30
C PHE A 671 8.75 -27.09 0.47
N ASP A 672 8.26 -27.11 1.70
CA ASP A 672 6.83 -27.16 1.96
C ASP A 672 6.27 -25.75 1.73
N GLU A 673 5.71 -25.52 0.54
CA GLU A 673 4.93 -24.31 0.23
C GLU A 673 3.51 -24.37 0.86
N ASN A 674 3.20 -25.35 1.69
CA ASN A 674 1.87 -25.53 2.29
C ASN A 674 1.92 -25.71 3.82
N ASP A 675 2.50 -24.75 4.53
CA ASP A 675 2.31 -24.67 5.98
C ASP A 675 0.97 -23.96 6.30
N HIS A 676 -0.13 -24.66 5.99
CA HIS A 676 -1.51 -24.29 6.30
C HIS A 676 -2.25 -25.48 6.96
N THR A 677 -1.68 -26.05 8.02
CA THR A 677 -2.49 -26.83 8.96
C THR A 677 -3.17 -25.86 9.93
N ILE A 678 -4.38 -25.44 9.58
CA ILE A 678 -5.32 -24.78 10.50
C ILE A 678 -6.42 -25.80 10.83
N ASP A 679 -6.80 -25.83 12.10
CA ASP A 679 -7.86 -26.62 12.69
C ASP A 679 -9.20 -26.46 11.93
N TYR A 680 -9.46 -27.38 10.99
CA TYR A 680 -10.62 -27.38 10.09
C TYR A 680 -11.97 -27.47 10.82
N ASN A 681 -11.97 -27.97 12.07
CA ASN A 681 -13.18 -28.37 12.78
C ASN A 681 -13.97 -27.18 13.35
N ASN A 682 -13.34 -26.01 13.55
CA ASN A 682 -14.03 -24.79 14.00
C ASN A 682 -14.44 -23.84 12.86
N PHE A 683 -13.94 -24.04 11.63
CA PHE A 683 -14.12 -23.09 10.52
C PHE A 683 -15.41 -23.36 9.71
N LYS A 684 -15.64 -24.63 9.37
CA LYS A 684 -16.74 -25.09 8.51
C LYS A 684 -18.14 -24.89 9.14
N PRO A 685 -18.37 -25.19 10.44
CA PRO A 685 -19.70 -25.06 11.05
C PRO A 685 -20.12 -23.60 11.22
N THR A 686 -19.20 -22.70 11.60
CA THR A 686 -19.51 -21.30 11.87
C THR A 686 -19.82 -20.55 10.58
N ILE A 687 -19.08 -20.79 9.50
CA ILE A 687 -19.38 -20.23 8.17
C ILE A 687 -20.70 -20.78 7.64
N LEU A 688 -20.90 -22.11 7.62
CA LEU A 688 -22.14 -22.70 7.14
C LEU A 688 -23.35 -22.25 7.95
N ALA A 689 -23.29 -22.24 9.29
CA ALA A 689 -24.38 -21.78 10.13
C ALA A 689 -24.69 -20.29 9.93
N SER A 690 -23.66 -19.45 9.78
CA SER A 690 -23.82 -18.01 9.59
C SER A 690 -24.30 -17.65 8.19
N MET A 691 -23.77 -18.33 7.16
CA MET A 691 -24.23 -18.22 5.77
C MET A 691 -25.67 -18.74 5.64
N HIS A 692 -26.01 -19.89 6.23
CA HIS A 692 -27.39 -20.39 6.25
C HIS A 692 -28.37 -19.43 6.96
N LYS A 693 -27.92 -18.72 8.01
CA LYS A 693 -28.74 -17.71 8.71
C LYS A 693 -29.03 -16.49 7.84
N LEU A 694 -28.12 -16.12 6.93
CA LEU A 694 -28.35 -15.06 5.92
C LEU A 694 -29.16 -15.55 4.74
N PHE A 695 -28.85 -16.74 4.20
CA PHE A 695 -29.61 -17.35 3.10
C PHE A 695 -31.09 -17.53 3.47
N LYS A 696 -31.41 -17.86 4.72
CA LYS A 696 -32.80 -17.90 5.20
C LYS A 696 -33.46 -16.53 5.38
N LYS A 697 -32.67 -15.47 5.63
CA LYS A 697 -33.19 -14.09 5.80
C LYS A 697 -33.53 -13.48 4.43
N ASP A 698 -32.68 -13.68 3.42
CA ASP A 698 -32.88 -13.14 2.07
C ASP A 698 -33.96 -13.88 1.26
N ILE A 699 -34.15 -15.20 1.47
CA ILE A 699 -35.26 -15.95 0.82
C ILE A 699 -36.63 -15.49 1.35
N LYS A 700 -36.72 -14.97 2.59
CA LYS A 700 -37.97 -14.40 3.11
C LYS A 700 -38.27 -13.00 2.58
N THR A 701 -37.25 -12.21 2.25
CA THR A 701 -37.42 -10.84 1.70
C THR A 701 -37.50 -10.79 0.17
N LEU A 702 -37.21 -11.89 -0.53
CA LEU A 702 -37.42 -12.02 -1.98
C LEU A 702 -38.79 -12.62 -2.34
N ASN A 703 -39.51 -13.18 -1.36
CA ASN A 703 -40.86 -13.74 -1.50
C ASN A 703 -41.95 -12.85 -0.85
N SER A 704 -41.61 -11.60 -0.51
CA SER A 704 -42.52 -10.54 -0.06
C SER A 704 -42.24 -9.28 -0.88
#